data_AF-A0AA86VEM1-F1
#
_entry.id   AF-A0AA86VEM1-F1
#
_cell.length_a   1.000
_cell.length_b   1.000
_cell.length_c   1.000
_cell.angle_alpha   90.00
_cell.angle_beta   90.00
_cell.angle_gamma   90.00
#
_symmetry.space_group_name_H-M   'P 1'
#
loop_
_entity.id
_entity.type
_entity.pdbx_description
1 polymer ?
#
loop_
_entity_poly.entity_id
_entity_poly.type
_entity_poly.pdbx_seq_one_letter_code
_entity_poly.pdbx_strand_id
1 'polypeptide(L)'
;MFQSSEEASDLFKIGYWYSGSDFPVSDINSAFYTHLVCAFAEVNTSTFEISLSPTNHQRFSTFTNTVKLNNPSVTTLLSTGGDQNSDAIQSMLSKASSRKPFIQSSITMARLYGFQGLDLSWSTIKTSSDADNLGQLFQEWRVAAESDALANSSLPQLILTAAVQASPDLNNGSYPVDSIRSNLNWVHVNTYSYHTPRTQNFTAAPSALYDPNVSYINTNYYIRAWIEKGLDANKLILGLPFFGSAWKLQNPDSNTIGAVATAPADDTDQGSISYKDIKNQIQQHGAAVEYNDSYVTNYCTFGSTWIGYDDIEAVQRKVSYAQEMRLLGYYVWQISHDDDNWTLSRAADQFTFSAEHVDDDKEERWKLLVIILSVTATVILMLGTLLNAAKHSWTKIMNNNKEAGEPFRGNAPDLHVYRFSDIKAATDEFALENKIGQGGYGPVYKGILPDGQEIAVKKLSKASTQGFEEFKNEVTLTARLQHVNLVRLLGFCIERGEQMLVYEYMPNISLDFYLFDAEMKPKISDFGMARIFTKNEQEANTSKIVGTYGYVPPEYVRQGVYSTKSDVYSFGVLLLQIISGKKTHGFYGENEDLKLLEYAYELWKEGKGMEFMDDLLDDTYSECKLMRCMQVGLLCVQEHASDRPSMVEVCSMLRNENKSQSIPKRPAFSQVEDKEDENECQPLKKFSVDDGTITEVILNRRVHSELVHDNCV
;
A
#
# COMPACT_ATOMS: atom_id res chain seq x y z
N MET A 1 9.03 -33.82 -24.21
CA MET A 1 7.71 -33.22 -23.97
C MET A 1 7.87 -32.43 -22.69
N PHE A 2 7.84 -31.11 -22.79
CA PHE A 2 8.34 -30.19 -21.75
C PHE A 2 7.50 -30.26 -20.49
N GLN A 3 8.18 -30.45 -19.37
CA GLN A 3 7.73 -30.26 -18.01
C GLN A 3 8.17 -28.84 -17.63
N SER A 4 7.25 -27.94 -17.34
CA SER A 4 7.58 -26.63 -16.74
C SER A 4 6.88 -26.56 -15.39
N SER A 5 7.61 -26.99 -14.35
CA SER A 5 7.39 -26.53 -12.98
C SER A 5 7.75 -25.05 -12.92
N GLU A 6 6.77 -24.17 -12.68
CA GLU A 6 7.07 -22.82 -12.19
C GLU A 6 7.60 -22.97 -10.76
N GLU A 7 8.93 -22.93 -10.61
CA GLU A 7 9.58 -22.77 -9.31
C GLU A 7 9.14 -21.43 -8.70
N ALA A 8 8.66 -21.46 -7.46
CA ALA A 8 8.52 -20.27 -6.66
C ALA A 8 9.90 -19.59 -6.58
N SER A 9 10.02 -18.38 -7.14
CA SER A 9 11.26 -17.61 -7.05
C SER A 9 11.54 -17.29 -5.57
N ASP A 10 12.60 -17.86 -5.01
CA ASP A 10 13.08 -17.50 -3.66
C ASP A 10 13.41 -16.01 -3.60
N LEU A 11 12.85 -15.29 -2.61
CA LEU A 11 13.14 -13.87 -2.42
C LEU A 11 14.61 -13.65 -2.07
N PHE A 12 15.16 -12.54 -2.56
CA PHE A 12 16.48 -12.10 -2.15
C PHE A 12 16.41 -11.56 -0.71
N LYS A 13 17.09 -12.26 0.19
CA LYS A 13 17.29 -11.88 1.59
C LYS A 13 18.65 -11.21 1.71
N ILE A 14 18.70 -9.89 1.80
CA ILE A 14 19.94 -9.11 1.76
C ILE A 14 20.23 -8.50 3.13
N GLY A 15 21.48 -8.57 3.60
CA GLY A 15 21.86 -7.97 4.87
C GLY A 15 23.07 -7.06 4.77
N TYR A 16 22.94 -5.83 5.27
CA TYR A 16 24.06 -4.90 5.38
C TYR A 16 24.82 -5.10 6.69
N TRP A 17 26.13 -5.28 6.58
CA TRP A 17 27.07 -5.18 7.68
C TRP A 17 27.88 -3.90 7.55
N TYR A 18 27.82 -3.03 8.55
CA TYR A 18 28.57 -1.77 8.57
C TYR A 18 29.84 -1.90 9.38
N SER A 19 30.94 -1.52 8.76
CA SER A 19 32.30 -1.62 9.29
C SER A 19 32.60 -0.65 10.42
N GLY A 20 31.83 0.45 10.51
CA GLY A 20 31.87 1.36 11.65
C GLY A 20 31.11 0.85 12.88
N SER A 21 30.44 -0.31 12.80
CA SER A 21 29.91 -0.98 13.98
C SER A 21 30.99 -1.78 14.72
N ASP A 22 30.77 -2.01 16.02
CA ASP A 22 31.58 -2.92 16.84
C ASP A 22 31.23 -4.40 16.62
N PHE A 23 30.31 -4.71 15.69
CA PHE A 23 29.81 -6.05 15.44
C PHE A 23 30.80 -6.88 14.59
N PRO A 24 31.36 -7.99 15.11
CA PRO A 24 32.33 -8.80 14.38
C PRO A 24 31.72 -9.51 13.16
N VAL A 25 32.49 -9.62 12.07
CA VAL A 25 32.06 -10.34 10.86
C VAL A 25 31.83 -11.84 11.14
N SER A 26 32.60 -12.42 12.07
CA SER A 26 32.45 -13.82 12.49
C SER A 26 31.10 -14.13 13.11
N ASP A 27 30.44 -13.11 13.65
CA ASP A 27 29.22 -13.26 14.43
C ASP A 27 27.98 -13.16 13.52
N ILE A 28 28.18 -12.80 12.24
CA ILE A 28 27.10 -12.79 11.24
C ILE A 28 26.57 -14.22 11.05
N ASN A 29 25.29 -14.42 11.36
CA ASN A 29 24.57 -15.62 10.97
C ASN A 29 24.12 -15.51 9.51
N SER A 30 25.01 -15.89 8.60
CA SER A 30 24.78 -15.78 7.15
C SER A 30 23.73 -16.77 6.62
N ALA A 31 23.21 -17.70 7.44
CA ALA A 31 22.16 -18.62 7.03
C ALA A 31 20.82 -17.92 6.72
N PHE A 32 20.56 -16.76 7.32
CA PHE A 32 19.36 -15.96 7.06
C PHE A 32 19.41 -15.15 5.76
N TYR A 33 20.56 -15.13 5.07
CA TYR A 33 20.80 -14.21 3.97
C TYR A 33 21.26 -14.93 2.71
N THR A 34 20.66 -14.55 1.59
CA THR A 34 21.12 -14.94 0.24
C THR A 34 22.29 -14.06 -0.20
N HIS A 35 22.28 -12.78 0.22
CA HIS A 35 23.29 -11.80 -0.11
C HIS A 35 23.72 -11.01 1.13
N LEU A 36 25.01 -10.72 1.25
CA LEU A 36 25.57 -9.89 2.31
C LEU A 36 26.36 -8.74 1.71
N VAL A 37 26.07 -7.53 2.17
CA VAL A 37 26.70 -6.30 1.72
C VAL A 37 27.67 -5.81 2.78
N CYS A 38 28.95 -5.73 2.43
CA CYS A 38 30.02 -5.22 3.28
C CYS A 38 30.16 -3.71 3.06
N ALA A 39 29.66 -2.93 4.01
CA ALA A 39 29.57 -1.48 3.95
C ALA A 39 30.50 -0.83 4.99
N PHE A 40 31.10 0.33 4.78
CA PHE A 40 31.36 0.98 3.49
C PHE A 40 32.88 1.06 3.28
N ALA A 41 33.32 0.84 2.05
CA ALA A 41 34.64 1.25 1.61
C ALA A 41 34.65 2.78 1.38
N GLU A 42 35.81 3.39 1.62
CA GLU A 42 36.01 4.84 1.50
C GLU A 42 36.32 5.24 0.05
N VAL A 43 36.05 6.49 -0.31
CA VAL A 43 36.44 7.07 -1.59
C VAL A 43 37.49 8.15 -1.35
N ASN A 44 38.69 7.97 -1.90
CA ASN A 44 39.74 8.98 -1.78
C ASN A 44 39.33 10.25 -2.54
N THR A 45 39.26 11.39 -1.85
CA THR A 45 38.79 12.66 -2.44
C THR A 45 39.72 13.26 -3.51
N SER A 46 40.98 12.84 -3.55
CA SER A 46 41.98 13.35 -4.51
C SER A 46 42.13 12.45 -5.74
N THR A 47 42.09 11.13 -5.55
CA THR A 47 42.27 10.16 -6.64
C THR A 47 40.95 9.57 -7.16
N PHE A 48 39.88 9.69 -6.37
CA PHE A 48 38.57 9.04 -6.58
C PHE A 48 38.61 7.51 -6.57
N GLU A 49 39.71 6.92 -6.10
CA GLU A 49 39.82 5.47 -5.96
C GLU A 49 39.14 4.99 -4.67
N ILE A 50 38.59 3.77 -4.70
CA ILE A 50 38.13 3.10 -3.48
C ILE A 50 39.35 2.76 -2.62
N SER A 51 39.27 3.11 -1.33
CA SER A 51 40.28 2.83 -0.33
C SER A 51 39.70 2.21 0.93
N LEU A 52 40.55 1.56 1.72
CA LEU A 52 40.20 1.02 3.03
C LEU A 52 41.15 1.59 4.07
N SER A 53 40.61 2.07 5.19
CA SER A 53 41.43 2.34 6.37
C SER A 53 42.14 1.06 6.85
N PRO A 54 43.25 1.18 7.61
CA PRO A 54 43.98 0.02 8.14
C PRO A 54 43.09 -0.94 8.94
N THR A 55 42.14 -0.40 9.71
CA THR A 55 41.15 -1.20 10.47
C THR A 55 40.22 -1.97 9.55
N ASN A 56 39.73 -1.34 8.48
CA ASN A 56 38.80 -1.97 7.54
C ASN A 56 39.50 -2.94 6.60
N HIS A 57 40.80 -2.76 6.32
CA HIS A 57 41.55 -3.65 5.44
C HIS A 57 41.45 -5.13 5.85
N GLN A 58 41.64 -5.43 7.15
CA GLN A 58 41.54 -6.81 7.64
C GLN A 58 40.10 -7.33 7.59
N ARG A 59 39.12 -6.51 7.98
CA ARG A 59 37.71 -6.90 8.02
C ARG A 59 37.16 -7.19 6.61
N PHE A 60 37.50 -6.36 5.62
CA PHE A 60 37.01 -6.49 4.24
C PHE A 60 37.70 -7.63 3.49
N SER A 61 39.02 -7.77 3.64
CA SER A 61 39.79 -8.82 2.95
C SER A 61 39.40 -10.24 3.38
N THR A 62 38.86 -10.39 4.59
CA THR A 62 38.41 -11.69 5.13
C THR A 62 36.89 -11.86 5.11
N PHE A 63 36.12 -10.83 4.71
CA PHE A 63 34.66 -10.81 4.83
C PHE A 63 34.01 -11.99 4.14
N THR A 64 34.23 -12.15 2.83
CA THR A 64 33.61 -13.19 2.02
C THR A 64 33.92 -14.59 2.54
N ASN A 65 35.19 -14.85 2.87
CA ASN A 65 35.59 -16.17 3.36
C ASN A 65 34.97 -16.48 4.72
N THR A 66 34.86 -15.48 5.59
CA THR A 66 34.30 -15.64 6.94
C THR A 66 32.80 -15.96 6.87
N VAL A 67 32.01 -15.17 6.14
CA VAL A 67 30.55 -15.39 6.07
C VAL A 67 30.19 -16.67 5.32
N LYS A 68 31.04 -17.13 4.39
CA LYS A 68 30.88 -18.40 3.68
C LYS A 68 31.15 -19.64 4.54
N LEU A 69 31.77 -19.49 5.72
CA LEU A 69 31.91 -20.62 6.65
C LEU A 69 30.55 -21.13 7.14
N ASN A 70 29.61 -20.21 7.38
CA ASN A 70 28.27 -20.53 7.89
C ASN A 70 27.24 -20.72 6.75
N ASN A 71 27.44 -20.08 5.59
CA ASN A 71 26.59 -20.24 4.40
C ASN A 71 27.43 -20.22 3.13
N PRO A 72 27.89 -21.38 2.62
CA PRO A 72 28.74 -21.45 1.43
C PRO A 72 28.12 -20.86 0.15
N SER A 73 26.79 -20.79 0.07
CA SER A 73 26.05 -20.24 -1.07
C SER A 73 25.83 -18.73 -1.01
N VAL A 74 26.18 -18.04 0.10
CA VAL A 74 25.94 -16.60 0.22
C VAL A 74 26.75 -15.81 -0.81
N THR A 75 26.10 -14.84 -1.45
CA THR A 75 26.73 -13.91 -2.37
C THR A 75 27.16 -12.65 -1.63
N THR A 76 28.40 -12.20 -1.80
CA THR A 76 28.88 -10.99 -1.11
C THR A 76 29.07 -9.81 -2.05
N LEU A 77 28.67 -8.62 -1.61
CA LEU A 77 28.86 -7.37 -2.33
C LEU A 77 29.72 -6.41 -1.51
N LEU A 78 30.59 -5.67 -2.19
CA LEU A 78 31.34 -4.56 -1.61
C LEU A 78 30.56 -3.27 -1.81
N SER A 79 30.19 -2.59 -0.72
CA SER A 79 29.49 -1.30 -0.80
C SER A 79 30.43 -0.14 -0.53
N THR A 80 30.22 0.96 -1.25
CA THR A 80 30.85 2.26 -1.01
C THR A 80 29.79 3.35 -0.98
N GLY A 81 30.09 4.45 -0.27
CA GLY A 81 29.12 5.51 -0.01
C GLY A 81 28.80 5.65 1.46
N GLY A 82 27.53 5.83 1.79
CA GLY A 82 27.09 6.34 3.09
C GLY A 82 27.40 7.83 3.24
N ASP A 83 26.86 8.43 4.30
CA ASP A 83 26.97 9.87 4.56
C ASP A 83 28.42 10.35 4.62
N GLN A 84 29.34 9.51 5.13
CA GLN A 84 30.76 9.82 5.27
C GLN A 84 31.51 9.97 3.94
N ASN A 85 30.97 9.46 2.83
CA ASN A 85 31.59 9.57 1.50
C ASN A 85 30.79 10.51 0.56
N SER A 86 29.75 11.19 1.05
CA SER A 86 28.83 11.96 0.20
C SER A 86 29.56 13.02 -0.65
N ASP A 87 30.45 13.81 -0.06
CA ASP A 87 31.17 14.88 -0.78
C ASP A 87 32.16 14.31 -1.81
N ALA A 88 32.82 13.19 -1.47
CA ALA A 88 33.75 12.50 -2.33
C ALA A 88 33.03 11.92 -3.56
N ILE A 89 31.88 11.28 -3.36
CA ILE A 89 31.06 10.72 -4.44
C ILE A 89 30.49 11.84 -5.32
N GLN A 90 29.97 12.91 -4.73
CA GLN A 90 29.47 14.05 -5.49
C GLN A 90 30.57 14.63 -6.40
N SER A 91 31.79 14.78 -5.87
CA SER A 91 32.93 15.25 -6.64
C SER A 91 33.33 14.26 -7.74
N MET A 92 33.33 12.96 -7.44
CA MET A 92 33.66 11.87 -8.37
C MET A 92 32.70 11.83 -9.57
N LEU A 93 31.41 12.04 -9.34
CA LEU A 93 30.38 11.97 -10.39
C LEU A 93 30.47 13.08 -11.44
N SER A 94 30.99 14.25 -11.04
CA SER A 94 30.97 15.47 -11.85
C SER A 94 31.72 15.39 -13.19
N LYS A 95 32.66 14.44 -13.36
CA LYS A 95 33.50 14.33 -14.56
C LYS A 95 33.83 12.88 -14.88
N ALA A 96 33.80 12.52 -16.17
CA ALA A 96 34.24 11.20 -16.64
C ALA A 96 35.69 10.84 -16.22
N SER A 97 36.59 11.83 -16.16
CA SER A 97 37.97 11.63 -15.69
C SER A 97 38.06 11.20 -14.23
N SER A 98 37.06 11.55 -13.43
CA SER A 98 36.97 11.21 -12.00
C SER A 98 36.21 9.90 -11.76
N ARG A 99 35.21 9.58 -12.60
CA ARG A 99 34.49 8.29 -12.55
C ARG A 99 35.36 7.09 -12.92
N LYS A 100 36.28 7.25 -13.86
CA LYS A 100 37.12 6.15 -14.36
C LYS A 100 38.01 5.51 -13.26
N PRO A 101 38.80 6.26 -12.47
CA PRO A 101 39.55 5.70 -11.34
C PRO A 101 38.67 4.98 -10.30
N PHE A 102 37.50 5.55 -9.99
CA PHE A 102 36.52 4.93 -9.10
C PHE A 102 36.06 3.56 -9.63
N ILE A 103 35.60 3.51 -10.88
CA ILE A 103 35.16 2.27 -11.52
C ILE A 103 36.27 1.21 -11.50
N GLN A 104 37.48 1.58 -11.93
CA GLN A 104 38.60 0.64 -12.04
C GLN A 104 39.04 0.10 -10.66
N SER A 105 39.17 0.97 -9.67
CA SER A 105 39.56 0.57 -8.31
C SER A 105 38.48 -0.26 -7.62
N SER A 106 37.19 0.03 -7.86
CA SER A 106 36.07 -0.75 -7.32
C SER A 106 36.08 -2.21 -7.79
N ILE A 107 36.22 -2.42 -9.11
CA ILE A 107 36.31 -3.76 -9.70
C ILE A 107 37.55 -4.48 -9.19
N THR A 108 38.70 -3.80 -9.19
CA THR A 108 39.97 -4.37 -8.69
C THR A 108 39.83 -4.84 -7.24
N MET A 109 39.23 -4.03 -6.37
CA MET A 109 39.05 -4.38 -4.95
C MET A 109 38.05 -5.52 -4.76
N ALA A 110 36.93 -5.51 -5.49
CA ALA A 110 35.96 -6.59 -5.44
C ALA A 110 36.60 -7.93 -5.83
N ARG A 111 37.37 -7.96 -6.92
CA ARG A 111 38.08 -9.18 -7.35
C ARG A 111 39.16 -9.60 -6.34
N LEU A 112 39.95 -8.65 -5.84
CA LEU A 112 41.05 -8.92 -4.91
C LEU A 112 40.56 -9.60 -3.62
N TYR A 113 39.42 -9.18 -3.08
CA TYR A 113 38.84 -9.71 -1.85
C TYR A 113 37.69 -10.69 -2.08
N GLY A 114 37.51 -11.13 -3.33
CA GLY A 114 36.57 -12.17 -3.70
C GLY A 114 35.11 -11.80 -3.50
N PHE A 115 34.73 -10.53 -3.60
CA PHE A 115 33.33 -10.11 -3.67
C PHE A 115 32.73 -10.49 -5.03
N GLN A 116 31.45 -10.85 -5.04
CA GLN A 116 30.68 -11.20 -6.25
C GLN A 116 29.97 -10.01 -6.88
N GLY A 117 29.89 -8.89 -6.16
CA GLY A 117 29.29 -7.67 -6.69
C GLY A 117 29.75 -6.41 -5.98
N LEU A 118 29.20 -5.30 -6.47
CA LEU A 118 29.47 -3.96 -6.03
C LEU A 118 28.15 -3.23 -5.79
N ASP A 119 28.13 -2.42 -4.74
CA ASP A 119 26.99 -1.62 -4.32
C ASP A 119 27.40 -0.15 -4.15
N LEU A 120 26.60 0.77 -4.68
CA LEU A 120 26.77 2.20 -4.45
C LEU A 120 25.65 2.74 -3.56
N SER A 121 25.99 3.17 -2.34
CA SER A 121 25.04 3.75 -1.40
C SER A 121 25.18 5.26 -1.35
N TRP A 122 24.54 5.97 -2.28
CA TRP A 122 24.57 7.43 -2.32
C TRP A 122 23.16 8.01 -2.44
N SER A 123 22.57 8.37 -1.30
CA SER A 123 21.19 8.83 -1.20
C SER A 123 21.05 10.36 -1.14
N THR A 124 22.12 11.14 -1.25
CA THR A 124 22.08 12.62 -1.11
C THR A 124 21.82 13.38 -2.42
N ILE A 125 21.37 12.68 -3.46
CA ILE A 125 21.02 13.25 -4.76
C ILE A 125 19.90 14.30 -4.59
N LYS A 126 20.14 15.51 -5.09
CA LYS A 126 19.18 16.64 -4.96
C LYS A 126 18.76 17.23 -6.30
N THR A 127 19.56 17.06 -7.35
CA THR A 127 19.36 17.75 -8.63
C THR A 127 19.29 16.78 -9.82
N SER A 128 18.64 17.19 -10.91
CA SER A 128 18.65 16.47 -12.19
C SER A 128 20.06 16.24 -12.72
N SER A 129 20.95 17.22 -12.57
CA SER A 129 22.36 17.08 -12.97
C SER A 129 23.07 15.95 -12.22
N ASP A 130 22.81 15.81 -10.91
CA ASP A 130 23.35 14.70 -10.12
C ASP A 130 22.78 13.35 -10.61
N ALA A 131 21.49 13.31 -10.93
CA ALA A 131 20.83 12.13 -11.49
C ALA A 131 21.40 11.74 -12.87
N ASP A 132 21.64 12.69 -13.76
CA ASP A 132 22.24 12.45 -15.08
C ASP A 132 23.67 11.90 -14.95
N ASN A 133 24.48 12.51 -14.07
CA ASN A 133 25.84 12.05 -13.81
C ASN A 133 25.87 10.64 -13.20
N LEU A 134 24.91 10.33 -12.32
CA LEU A 134 24.75 8.99 -11.77
C LEU A 134 24.34 7.99 -12.85
N GLY A 135 23.44 8.38 -13.75
CA GLY A 135 23.05 7.57 -14.90
C GLY A 135 24.24 7.26 -15.81
N GLN A 136 25.14 8.22 -16.04
CA GLN A 136 26.39 8.01 -16.77
C GLN A 136 27.35 7.07 -16.03
N LEU A 137 27.49 7.23 -14.70
CA LEU A 137 28.32 6.32 -13.90
C LEU A 137 27.83 4.88 -14.05
N PHE A 138 26.53 4.61 -13.92
CA PHE A 138 26.01 3.25 -14.03
C PHE A 138 26.27 2.63 -15.40
N GLN A 139 26.14 3.41 -16.48
CA GLN A 139 26.46 2.94 -17.83
C GLN A 139 27.95 2.58 -17.96
N GLU A 140 28.84 3.48 -17.54
CA GLU A 140 30.29 3.25 -17.58
C GLU A 140 30.71 2.07 -16.71
N TRP A 141 30.05 1.91 -15.55
CA TRP A 141 30.32 0.84 -14.59
C TRP A 141 29.89 -0.53 -15.12
N ARG A 142 28.71 -0.62 -15.75
CA ARG A 142 28.23 -1.84 -16.41
C ARG A 142 29.18 -2.27 -17.52
N VAL A 143 29.56 -1.35 -18.40
CA VAL A 143 30.51 -1.64 -19.50
C VAL A 143 31.85 -2.13 -18.96
N ALA A 144 32.38 -1.52 -17.89
CA ALA A 144 33.62 -1.95 -17.28
C ALA A 144 33.51 -3.34 -16.64
N ALA A 145 32.40 -3.65 -15.95
CA ALA A 145 32.16 -4.96 -15.36
C ALA A 145 32.00 -6.08 -16.43
N GLU A 146 31.38 -5.78 -17.57
CA GLU A 146 31.32 -6.68 -18.73
C GLU A 146 32.71 -6.95 -19.31
N SER A 147 33.48 -5.88 -19.51
CA SER A 147 34.85 -5.97 -20.03
C SER A 147 35.76 -6.79 -19.12
N ASP A 148 35.66 -6.60 -17.79
CA ASP A 148 36.40 -7.40 -16.80
C ASP A 148 36.06 -8.89 -16.87
N ALA A 149 34.76 -9.23 -17.00
CA ALA A 149 34.33 -10.62 -17.13
C ALA A 149 34.79 -11.26 -18.46
N LEU A 150 34.76 -10.51 -19.56
CA LEU A 150 35.25 -10.96 -20.86
C LEU A 150 36.78 -11.18 -20.86
N ALA A 151 37.52 -10.30 -20.19
CA ALA A 151 38.97 -10.44 -20.04
C ALA A 151 39.35 -11.64 -19.14
N ASN A 152 38.49 -11.98 -18.18
CA ASN A 152 38.70 -13.05 -17.21
C ASN A 152 37.63 -14.14 -17.37
N SER A 153 37.68 -14.91 -18.46
CA SER A 153 36.65 -15.92 -18.83
C SER A 153 36.25 -16.96 -17.76
N SER A 154 37.04 -17.10 -16.69
CA SER A 154 36.74 -17.97 -15.53
C SER A 154 35.93 -17.28 -14.42
N LEU A 155 35.71 -15.97 -14.50
CA LEU A 155 35.02 -15.18 -13.48
C LEU A 155 33.65 -14.69 -14.02
N PRO A 156 32.57 -14.82 -13.23
CA PRO A 156 31.29 -14.24 -13.61
C PRO A 156 31.37 -12.71 -13.60
N GLN A 157 30.48 -12.08 -14.37
CA GLN A 157 30.26 -10.63 -14.30
C GLN A 157 29.86 -10.23 -12.88
N LEU A 158 30.42 -9.11 -12.40
CA LEU A 158 30.05 -8.56 -11.10
C LEU A 158 28.58 -8.11 -11.11
N ILE A 159 27.88 -8.43 -10.03
CA ILE A 159 26.55 -7.88 -9.74
C ILE A 159 26.73 -6.39 -9.41
N LEU A 160 25.91 -5.52 -9.99
CA LEU A 160 25.91 -4.07 -9.69
C LEU A 160 24.58 -3.66 -9.08
N THR A 161 24.62 -3.05 -7.91
CA THR A 161 23.46 -2.57 -7.16
C THR A 161 23.67 -1.14 -6.68
N ALA A 162 22.59 -0.50 -6.26
CA ALA A 162 22.67 0.79 -5.58
C ALA A 162 21.58 0.93 -4.52
N ALA A 163 21.88 1.61 -3.42
CA ALA A 163 20.88 2.08 -2.47
C ALA A 163 20.32 3.43 -2.93
N VAL A 164 19.00 3.54 -3.01
CA VAL A 164 18.27 4.71 -3.50
C VAL A 164 17.31 5.25 -2.45
N GLN A 165 16.94 6.53 -2.56
CA GLN A 165 15.92 7.13 -1.71
C GLN A 165 14.55 6.44 -1.90
N ALA A 166 13.67 6.56 -0.90
CA ALA A 166 12.30 6.08 -1.01
C ALA A 166 11.60 6.66 -2.24
N SER A 167 11.64 7.98 -2.39
CA SER A 167 11.07 8.66 -3.55
C SER A 167 11.98 8.55 -4.77
N PRO A 168 11.45 8.17 -5.95
CA PRO A 168 12.16 8.33 -7.22
C PRO A 168 12.21 9.80 -7.67
N ASP A 169 11.31 10.65 -7.17
CA ASP A 169 11.25 12.07 -7.51
C ASP A 169 12.18 12.88 -6.62
N LEU A 170 12.85 13.86 -7.25
CA LEU A 170 13.79 14.79 -6.64
C LEU A 170 13.24 16.22 -6.73
N ASN A 171 13.81 17.16 -5.97
CA ASN A 171 13.38 18.57 -5.98
C ASN A 171 13.36 19.20 -7.39
N ASN A 172 14.24 18.76 -8.30
CA ASN A 172 14.30 19.22 -9.67
C ASN A 172 14.68 18.05 -10.59
N GLY A 173 13.76 17.11 -10.79
CA GLY A 173 13.94 15.94 -11.67
C GLY A 173 13.55 14.62 -10.98
N SER A 174 14.07 13.52 -11.49
CA SER A 174 13.90 12.19 -10.91
C SER A 174 15.21 11.41 -10.99
N TYR A 175 15.28 10.29 -10.28
CA TYR A 175 16.35 9.31 -10.49
C TYR A 175 16.45 8.88 -11.97
N PRO A 176 17.64 8.45 -12.44
CA PRO A 176 17.84 8.02 -13.83
C PRO A 176 17.29 6.61 -14.04
N VAL A 177 15.97 6.44 -13.99
CA VAL A 177 15.28 5.14 -13.98
C VAL A 177 15.66 4.27 -15.18
N ASP A 178 15.77 4.84 -16.38
CA ASP A 178 16.17 4.08 -17.58
C ASP A 178 17.62 3.55 -17.49
N SER A 179 18.53 4.34 -16.91
CA SER A 179 19.90 3.88 -16.69
C SER A 179 19.94 2.79 -15.61
N ILE A 180 19.18 2.94 -14.52
CA ILE A 180 19.05 1.91 -13.49
C ILE A 180 18.51 0.61 -14.10
N ARG A 181 17.42 0.70 -14.89
CA ARG A 181 16.80 -0.44 -15.57
C ARG A 181 17.78 -1.15 -16.49
N SER A 182 18.64 -0.42 -17.19
CA SER A 182 19.58 -1.01 -18.16
C SER A 182 20.88 -1.53 -17.54
N ASN A 183 21.35 -0.88 -16.48
CA ASN A 183 22.72 -1.05 -16.00
C ASN A 183 22.85 -1.70 -14.63
N LEU A 184 21.82 -1.69 -13.78
CA LEU A 184 21.86 -2.32 -12.46
C LEU A 184 21.10 -3.64 -12.45
N ASN A 185 21.55 -4.58 -11.64
CA ASN A 185 20.85 -5.83 -11.40
C ASN A 185 19.55 -5.55 -10.62
N TRP A 186 19.64 -4.76 -9.56
CA TRP A 186 18.51 -4.25 -8.77
C TRP A 186 18.93 -3.03 -7.93
N VAL A 187 17.98 -2.42 -7.24
CA VAL A 187 18.21 -1.32 -6.28
C VAL A 187 17.63 -1.64 -4.91
N HIS A 188 18.29 -1.14 -3.86
CA HIS A 188 17.84 -1.20 -2.48
C HIS A 188 17.10 0.09 -2.13
N VAL A 189 15.78 0.04 -1.92
CA VAL A 189 14.97 1.25 -1.68
C VAL A 189 14.91 1.54 -0.18
N ASN A 190 15.40 2.72 0.24
CA ASN A 190 15.42 3.16 1.64
C ASN A 190 14.00 3.48 2.16
N THR A 191 13.20 2.46 2.50
CA THR A 191 11.80 2.58 2.92
C THR A 191 11.61 2.79 4.42
N TYR A 192 12.38 3.71 5.00
CA TYR A 192 12.40 4.01 6.43
C TYR A 192 12.90 5.43 6.70
N SER A 193 12.92 5.83 7.96
CA SER A 193 13.28 7.18 8.41
C SER A 193 12.41 8.29 7.80
N TYR A 194 11.16 7.97 7.48
CA TYR A 194 10.15 8.93 7.00
C TYR A 194 9.88 10.04 8.01
N HIS A 195 9.97 9.68 9.27
CA HIS A 195 9.59 10.49 10.40
C HIS A 195 10.66 10.34 11.48
N THR A 196 11.26 11.46 11.91
CA THR A 196 12.33 11.46 12.91
C THR A 196 12.11 12.57 13.95
N PRO A 197 12.61 12.41 15.19
CA PRO A 197 12.50 13.46 16.21
C PRO A 197 13.29 14.74 15.90
N ARG A 198 14.15 14.74 14.87
CA ARG A 198 14.82 15.95 14.37
C ARG A 198 13.96 16.75 13.40
N THR A 199 13.14 16.07 12.60
CA THR A 199 12.38 16.71 11.51
C THR A 199 10.98 17.13 11.95
N GLN A 200 10.48 16.59 13.06
CA GLN A 200 9.13 16.90 13.55
C GLN A 200 8.98 16.76 15.07
N ASN A 201 8.00 17.47 15.61
CA ASN A 201 7.68 17.56 17.03
C ASN A 201 6.45 16.71 17.42
N PHE A 202 6.20 15.61 16.71
CA PHE A 202 5.18 14.64 17.04
C PHE A 202 5.66 13.21 16.77
N THR A 203 5.18 12.26 17.56
CA THR A 203 5.45 10.83 17.37
C THR A 203 4.85 10.35 16.06
N ALA A 204 5.54 9.45 15.36
CA ALA A 204 5.01 8.90 14.11
C ALA A 204 5.65 7.55 13.79
N ALA A 205 5.08 6.85 12.81
CA ALA A 205 5.60 5.60 12.28
C ALA A 205 6.86 5.87 11.41
N PRO A 206 8.09 5.57 11.87
CA PRO A 206 9.31 5.95 11.16
C PRO A 206 9.50 5.19 9.82
N SER A 207 8.84 4.06 9.64
CA SER A 207 8.94 3.19 8.47
C SER A 207 7.58 2.69 7.98
N ALA A 208 6.54 3.52 8.13
CA ALA A 208 5.16 3.19 7.79
C ALA A 208 5.02 2.43 6.45
N LEU A 209 4.34 1.27 6.45
CA LEU A 209 3.98 0.59 5.20
C LEU A 209 2.87 1.36 4.48
N TYR A 210 1.88 1.80 5.25
CA TYR A 210 0.74 2.60 4.84
C TYR A 210 0.59 3.81 5.76
N ASP A 211 -0.08 4.86 5.29
CA ASP A 211 -0.50 5.97 6.16
C ASP A 211 -2.00 6.27 5.93
N PRO A 212 -2.88 6.04 6.94
CA PRO A 212 -4.31 6.32 6.82
C PRO A 212 -4.65 7.80 6.68
N ASN A 213 -3.74 8.72 7.01
CA ASN A 213 -3.98 10.17 6.94
C ASN A 213 -3.75 10.76 5.53
N VAL A 214 -3.69 9.92 4.49
CA VAL A 214 -3.48 10.32 3.08
C VAL A 214 -2.16 11.08 2.88
N SER A 215 -1.12 10.70 3.63
CA SER A 215 0.24 11.17 3.40
C SER A 215 0.87 10.39 2.25
N TYR A 216 1.58 11.08 1.35
CA TYR A 216 2.45 10.46 0.35
C TYR A 216 3.75 9.90 0.94
N ILE A 217 3.92 9.98 2.28
CA ILE A 217 5.11 9.53 2.99
C ILE A 217 4.84 8.14 3.58
N ASN A 218 4.85 7.12 2.73
CA ASN A 218 4.79 5.72 3.17
C ASN A 218 5.40 4.79 2.12
N THR A 219 5.78 3.60 2.57
CA THR A 219 6.45 2.57 1.74
C THR A 219 5.63 2.21 0.51
N ASN A 220 4.32 1.97 0.65
CA ASN A 220 3.50 1.52 -0.48
C ASN A 220 3.42 2.57 -1.59
N TYR A 221 3.27 3.84 -1.22
CA TYR A 221 3.28 4.95 -2.18
C TYR A 221 4.62 4.99 -2.94
N TYR A 222 5.74 4.95 -2.22
CA TYR A 222 7.06 5.07 -2.83
C TYR A 222 7.44 3.90 -3.73
N ILE A 223 7.13 2.66 -3.33
CA ILE A 223 7.35 1.48 -4.19
C ILE A 223 6.53 1.58 -5.48
N ARG A 224 5.27 2.02 -5.39
CA ARG A 224 4.44 2.26 -6.58
C ARG A 224 4.99 3.38 -7.46
N ALA A 225 5.48 4.46 -6.88
CA ALA A 225 6.09 5.55 -7.64
C ALA A 225 7.29 5.08 -8.46
N TRP A 226 8.16 4.20 -7.92
CA TRP A 226 9.26 3.60 -8.69
C TRP A 226 8.78 2.75 -9.87
N ILE A 227 7.73 1.96 -9.66
CA ILE A 227 7.11 1.11 -10.70
C ILE A 227 6.44 1.97 -11.77
N GLU A 228 5.71 3.02 -11.38
CA GLU A 228 5.04 3.95 -12.29
C GLU A 228 6.04 4.76 -13.14
N LYS A 229 7.22 5.05 -12.60
CA LYS A 229 8.35 5.64 -13.35
C LYS A 229 9.05 4.61 -14.26
N GLY A 230 8.59 3.36 -14.24
CA GLY A 230 8.96 2.29 -15.17
C GLY A 230 10.04 1.34 -14.67
N LEU A 231 10.43 1.34 -13.39
CA LEU A 231 11.35 0.32 -12.89
C LEU A 231 10.57 -0.97 -12.57
N ASP A 232 11.01 -2.11 -13.10
CA ASP A 232 10.32 -3.38 -12.87
C ASP A 232 10.31 -3.74 -11.37
N ALA A 233 9.19 -4.27 -10.88
CA ALA A 233 9.05 -4.71 -9.49
C ALA A 233 10.17 -5.70 -9.09
N ASN A 234 10.55 -6.60 -9.99
CA ASN A 234 11.64 -7.56 -9.79
C ASN A 234 13.06 -6.95 -9.85
N LYS A 235 13.19 -5.63 -9.90
CA LYS A 235 14.44 -4.89 -9.68
C LYS A 235 14.44 -4.06 -8.41
N LEU A 236 13.36 -4.11 -7.63
CA LEU A 236 13.23 -3.40 -6.37
C LEU A 236 13.45 -4.37 -5.20
N ILE A 237 14.29 -3.96 -4.25
CA ILE A 237 14.46 -4.62 -2.96
C ILE A 237 13.94 -3.68 -1.88
N LEU A 238 13.00 -4.18 -1.07
CA LEU A 238 12.37 -3.43 0.03
C LEU A 238 13.32 -3.25 1.23
N GLY A 239 13.41 -2.05 1.80
CA GLY A 239 14.22 -1.78 3.00
C GLY A 239 13.50 -2.07 4.31
N LEU A 240 14.13 -2.82 5.19
CA LEU A 240 13.66 -3.11 6.55
C LEU A 240 14.62 -2.48 7.58
N PRO A 241 14.17 -1.50 8.38
CA PRO A 241 15.00 -0.91 9.42
C PRO A 241 15.01 -1.80 10.67
N PHE A 242 16.19 -2.25 11.08
CA PHE A 242 16.36 -2.90 12.39
C PHE A 242 16.65 -1.86 13.48
N PHE A 243 16.03 -0.70 13.38
CA PHE A 243 16.15 0.40 14.33
C PHE A 243 14.83 1.18 14.37
N GLY A 244 14.67 1.97 15.42
CA GLY A 244 13.51 2.83 15.63
C GLY A 244 13.91 4.28 15.82
N SER A 245 12.90 5.10 16.08
CA SER A 245 13.07 6.50 16.44
C SER A 245 12.42 6.77 17.80
N ALA A 246 13.12 7.52 18.66
CA ALA A 246 12.74 7.76 20.05
C ALA A 246 12.43 9.25 20.30
N TRP A 247 11.19 9.53 20.70
CA TRP A 247 10.67 10.86 20.99
C TRP A 247 10.41 11.05 22.49
N LYS A 248 10.71 12.26 22.96
CA LYS A 248 10.32 12.73 24.29
C LYS A 248 8.93 13.35 24.22
N LEU A 249 7.93 12.66 24.77
CA LEU A 249 6.55 13.12 24.86
C LEU A 249 6.45 14.39 25.71
N GLN A 250 5.65 15.34 25.24
CA GLN A 250 5.25 16.50 26.05
C GLN A 250 4.33 16.08 27.21
N ASN A 251 3.40 15.16 26.93
CA ASN A 251 2.47 14.60 27.91
C ASN A 251 2.49 13.06 27.82
N PRO A 252 3.00 12.35 28.85
CA PRO A 252 3.00 10.89 28.92
C PRO A 252 1.63 10.21 28.72
N ASP A 253 0.53 10.90 29.06
CA ASP A 253 -0.82 10.35 28.89
C ASP A 253 -1.30 10.41 27.42
N SER A 254 -0.63 11.21 26.59
CA SER A 254 -0.82 11.26 25.14
C SER A 254 0.34 10.55 24.47
N ASN A 255 0.14 9.27 24.15
CA ASN A 255 1.24 8.35 23.84
C ASN A 255 0.96 7.47 22.60
N THR A 256 0.01 7.88 21.76
CA THR A 256 -0.27 7.26 20.47
C THR A 256 0.57 7.91 19.35
N ILE A 257 0.49 7.36 18.14
CA ILE A 257 1.01 8.01 16.93
C ILE A 257 0.33 9.37 16.76
N GLY A 258 1.11 10.43 16.52
CA GLY A 258 0.65 11.82 16.41
C GLY A 258 0.70 12.61 17.73
N ALA A 259 1.14 11.98 18.83
CA ALA A 259 1.30 12.67 20.10
C ALA A 259 2.42 13.72 20.05
N VAL A 260 2.20 14.86 20.73
CA VAL A 260 3.17 15.96 20.75
C VAL A 260 4.44 15.56 21.50
N ALA A 261 5.58 15.83 20.88
CA ALA A 261 6.91 15.58 21.39
C ALA A 261 7.73 16.87 21.46
N THR A 262 8.66 16.94 22.41
CA THR A 262 9.46 18.14 22.69
C THR A 262 10.90 18.03 22.23
N ALA A 263 11.42 16.81 22.10
CA ALA A 263 12.80 16.53 21.76
C ALA A 263 12.96 15.05 21.35
N PRO A 264 14.13 14.65 20.81
CA PRO A 264 14.59 13.27 20.88
C PRO A 264 14.64 12.76 22.33
N ALA A 265 14.31 11.49 22.55
CA ALA A 265 14.35 10.88 23.90
C ALA A 265 15.69 10.26 24.30
N ASP A 266 16.61 10.11 23.35
CA ASP A 266 17.96 9.60 23.58
C ASP A 266 18.98 10.73 23.41
N ASP A 267 20.05 10.68 24.21
CA ASP A 267 21.19 11.61 24.14
C ASP A 267 22.11 11.29 22.93
N THR A 268 21.86 10.18 22.23
CA THR A 268 22.49 9.88 20.94
C THR A 268 21.92 10.78 19.84
N ASP A 269 22.82 11.45 19.12
CA ASP A 269 22.65 12.71 18.37
C ASP A 269 21.59 12.74 17.22
N GLN A 270 20.79 11.68 17.05
CA GLN A 270 19.77 11.56 16.00
C GLN A 270 18.41 11.01 16.47
N GLY A 271 18.28 10.59 17.74
CA GLY A 271 17.07 9.93 18.23
C GLY A 271 16.76 8.60 17.55
N SER A 272 17.76 7.98 16.91
CA SER A 272 17.68 6.62 16.35
C SER A 272 18.18 5.61 17.39
N ILE A 273 17.51 4.48 17.54
CA ILE A 273 17.84 3.46 18.54
C ILE A 273 17.78 2.06 17.90
N SER A 274 18.80 1.21 18.15
CA SER A 274 18.86 -0.14 17.56
C SER A 274 17.74 -1.03 18.08
N TYR A 275 17.24 -2.00 17.30
CA TYR A 275 16.19 -2.92 17.76
C TYR A 275 16.60 -3.64 19.04
N LYS A 276 17.85 -4.12 19.14
CA LYS A 276 18.40 -4.71 20.37
C LYS A 276 18.27 -3.78 21.59
N ASP A 277 18.61 -2.50 21.45
CA ASP A 277 18.50 -1.54 22.54
C ASP A 277 17.04 -1.23 22.89
N ILE A 278 16.14 -1.21 21.90
CA ILE A 278 14.69 -1.08 22.14
C ILE A 278 14.20 -2.26 23.00
N LYS A 279 14.59 -3.50 22.67
CA LYS A 279 14.20 -4.68 23.47
C LYS A 279 14.75 -4.62 24.89
N ASN A 280 16.00 -4.17 25.06
CA ASN A 280 16.59 -3.94 26.38
C ASN A 280 15.78 -2.91 27.18
N GLN A 281 15.39 -1.79 26.56
CA GLN A 281 14.58 -0.74 27.19
C GLN A 281 13.18 -1.24 27.59
N ILE A 282 12.52 -2.01 26.71
CA ILE A 282 11.22 -2.64 26.98
C ILE A 282 11.33 -3.57 28.19
N GLN A 283 12.35 -4.42 28.23
CA GLN A 283 12.55 -5.36 29.34
C GLN A 283 12.86 -4.64 30.64
N GLN A 284 13.73 -3.62 30.60
CA GLN A 284 14.13 -2.84 31.76
C GLN A 284 12.96 -2.08 32.40
N HIS A 285 12.06 -1.53 31.57
CA HIS A 285 10.95 -0.70 32.02
C HIS A 285 9.61 -1.44 32.11
N GLY A 286 9.54 -2.69 31.66
CA GLY A 286 8.28 -3.43 31.57
C GLY A 286 7.26 -2.77 30.64
N ALA A 287 7.73 -2.13 29.56
CA ALA A 287 6.88 -1.41 28.63
C ALA A 287 6.00 -2.36 27.81
N ALA A 288 4.73 -1.99 27.57
CA ALA A 288 3.90 -2.70 26.61
C ALA A 288 4.36 -2.40 25.17
N VAL A 289 4.29 -3.42 24.32
CA VAL A 289 4.52 -3.29 22.87
C VAL A 289 3.16 -3.19 22.20
N GLU A 290 2.96 -2.13 21.43
CA GLU A 290 1.75 -1.87 20.66
C GLU A 290 2.05 -2.08 19.18
N TYR A 291 1.19 -2.84 18.49
CA TYR A 291 1.24 -2.99 17.03
C TYR A 291 0.11 -2.17 16.39
N ASN A 292 0.45 -1.31 15.45
CA ASN A 292 -0.51 -0.52 14.70
C ASN A 292 -0.67 -1.08 13.28
N ASP A 293 -1.81 -1.73 13.02
CA ASP A 293 -2.13 -2.35 11.73
C ASP A 293 -2.36 -1.33 10.59
N SER A 294 -2.85 -0.13 10.92
CA SER A 294 -3.07 0.93 9.93
C SER A 294 -1.77 1.44 9.33
N TYR A 295 -0.69 1.51 10.13
CA TYR A 295 0.63 1.95 9.68
C TYR A 295 1.59 0.79 9.39
N VAL A 296 1.30 -0.40 9.91
CA VAL A 296 2.20 -1.57 9.96
C VAL A 296 3.53 -1.19 10.60
N THR A 297 3.45 -0.79 11.86
CA THR A 297 4.60 -0.43 12.70
C THR A 297 4.30 -0.80 14.15
N ASN A 298 5.35 -0.97 14.94
CA ASN A 298 5.24 -1.16 16.38
C ASN A 298 5.67 0.13 17.11
N TYR A 299 5.19 0.30 18.33
CA TYR A 299 5.72 1.31 19.23
C TYR A 299 5.63 0.86 20.68
N CYS A 300 6.47 1.44 21.53
CA CYS A 300 6.42 1.23 22.97
C CYS A 300 6.60 2.54 23.72
N THR A 301 6.07 2.61 24.94
CA THR A 301 6.08 3.84 25.74
C THR A 301 6.41 3.55 27.18
N PHE A 302 7.32 4.33 27.77
CA PHE A 302 7.65 4.27 29.18
C PHE A 302 8.00 5.66 29.70
N GLY A 303 7.29 6.11 30.73
CA GLY A 303 7.37 7.49 31.20
C GLY A 303 7.05 8.48 30.08
N SER A 304 7.97 9.39 29.78
CA SER A 304 7.86 10.36 28.69
C SER A 304 8.59 9.92 27.42
N THR A 305 9.06 8.68 27.33
CA THR A 305 9.75 8.17 26.15
C THR A 305 8.76 7.36 25.30
N TRP A 306 8.69 7.70 24.01
CA TRP A 306 7.93 6.98 23.01
C TRP A 306 8.90 6.52 21.91
N ILE A 307 8.84 5.25 21.53
CA ILE A 307 9.73 4.70 20.50
C ILE A 307 8.89 4.01 19.45
N GLY A 308 9.00 4.45 18.20
CA GLY A 308 8.40 3.80 17.03
C GLY A 308 9.45 2.98 16.29
N TYR A 309 9.12 1.75 15.90
CA TYR A 309 10.04 0.79 15.30
C TYR A 309 9.30 -0.36 14.61
N ASP A 310 10.03 -1.28 13.96
CA ASP A 310 9.43 -2.52 13.45
C ASP A 310 9.77 -3.69 14.38
N ASP A 311 8.75 -4.36 14.91
CA ASP A 311 8.88 -5.65 15.60
C ASP A 311 8.44 -6.80 14.66
N ILE A 312 8.34 -8.01 15.21
CA ILE A 312 8.03 -9.25 14.47
C ILE A 312 6.84 -9.07 13.51
N GLU A 313 5.71 -8.52 13.97
CA GLU A 313 4.49 -8.40 13.16
C GLU A 313 4.67 -7.45 11.96
N ALA A 314 5.33 -6.31 12.17
CA ALA A 314 5.59 -5.34 11.10
C ALA A 314 6.56 -5.89 10.07
N VAL A 315 7.65 -6.55 10.50
CA VAL A 315 8.63 -7.17 9.60
C VAL A 315 7.95 -8.25 8.74
N GLN A 316 7.18 -9.17 9.34
CA GLN A 316 6.49 -10.22 8.61
C GLN A 316 5.52 -9.66 7.57
N ARG A 317 4.72 -8.64 7.94
CA ARG A 317 3.77 -8.02 7.01
C ARG A 317 4.46 -7.30 5.86
N LYS A 318 5.60 -6.65 6.10
CA LYS A 318 6.41 -5.98 5.06
C LYS A 318 7.09 -6.97 4.12
N VAL A 319 7.58 -8.10 4.62
CA VAL A 319 8.07 -9.20 3.76
C VAL A 319 6.93 -9.77 2.91
N SER A 320 5.74 -9.96 3.50
CA SER A 320 4.54 -10.37 2.75
C SER A 320 4.19 -9.35 1.66
N TYR A 321 4.29 -8.06 1.95
CA TYR A 321 4.06 -7.00 0.98
C TYR A 321 5.05 -7.06 -0.19
N ALA A 322 6.33 -7.32 0.08
CA ALA A 322 7.33 -7.50 -0.98
C ALA A 322 6.96 -8.66 -1.91
N GLN A 323 6.45 -9.77 -1.36
CA GLN A 323 5.94 -10.91 -2.14
C GLN A 323 4.69 -10.53 -2.96
N GLU A 324 3.70 -9.90 -2.32
CA GLU A 324 2.44 -9.46 -2.95
C GLU A 324 2.70 -8.52 -4.13
N MET A 325 3.68 -7.62 -3.99
CA MET A 325 4.08 -6.67 -5.03
C MET A 325 5.07 -7.25 -6.05
N ARG A 326 5.44 -8.53 -5.92
CA ARG A 326 6.43 -9.22 -6.77
C ARG A 326 7.77 -8.49 -6.83
N LEU A 327 8.19 -7.95 -5.69
CA LEU A 327 9.51 -7.37 -5.52
C LEU A 327 10.57 -8.48 -5.53
N LEU A 328 11.81 -8.14 -5.84
CA LEU A 328 12.90 -9.12 -5.88
C LEU A 328 13.24 -9.68 -4.50
N GLY A 329 12.94 -8.92 -3.43
CA GLY A 329 13.32 -9.27 -2.07
C GLY A 329 13.26 -8.11 -1.10
N TYR A 330 14.00 -8.27 -0.01
CA TYR A 330 14.18 -7.24 1.02
C TYR A 330 15.65 -7.15 1.44
N TYR A 331 16.05 -5.99 1.97
CA TYR A 331 17.32 -5.82 2.66
C TYR A 331 17.11 -5.29 4.07
N VAL A 332 18.03 -5.63 4.97
CA VAL A 332 18.02 -5.13 6.35
C VAL A 332 19.11 -4.08 6.56
N TRP A 333 18.73 -2.96 7.18
CA TRP A 333 19.66 -1.94 7.68
C TRP A 333 19.50 -1.83 9.20
N GLN A 334 20.42 -2.35 10.01
CA GLN A 334 21.57 -3.18 9.64
C GLN A 334 21.63 -4.40 10.55
N ILE A 335 22.37 -5.43 10.11
CA ILE A 335 22.40 -6.74 10.77
C ILE A 335 22.72 -6.62 12.27
N SER A 336 23.70 -5.79 12.62
CA SER A 336 24.17 -5.63 14.00
C SER A 336 23.15 -5.01 14.96
N HIS A 337 22.02 -4.50 14.45
CA HIS A 337 20.96 -3.94 15.29
C HIS A 337 19.90 -4.96 15.68
N ASP A 338 19.88 -6.14 15.06
CA ASP A 338 19.04 -7.25 15.52
C ASP A 338 19.47 -7.69 16.93
N ASP A 339 18.59 -8.39 17.64
CA ASP A 339 18.94 -8.93 18.95
C ASP A 339 19.80 -10.19 18.86
N ASP A 340 20.31 -10.66 20.00
CA ASP A 340 21.20 -11.84 20.05
C ASP A 340 20.50 -13.14 19.59
N ASN A 341 19.17 -13.13 19.49
CA ASN A 341 18.36 -14.26 19.02
C ASN A 341 18.07 -14.21 17.52
N TRP A 342 18.55 -13.18 16.81
CA TRP A 342 18.23 -12.93 15.41
C TRP A 342 16.73 -12.81 15.18
N THR A 343 16.01 -12.19 16.13
CA THR A 343 14.55 -12.19 16.17
C THR A 343 13.95 -11.63 14.88
N LEU A 344 14.42 -10.48 14.40
CA LEU A 344 13.86 -9.87 13.18
C LEU A 344 14.33 -10.60 11.91
N SER A 345 15.59 -11.02 11.85
CA SER A 345 16.11 -11.82 10.73
C SER A 345 15.33 -13.12 10.56
N ARG A 346 15.03 -13.79 11.67
CA ARG A 346 14.21 -15.01 11.71
C ARG A 346 12.76 -14.72 11.37
N ALA A 347 12.18 -13.63 11.86
CA ALA A 347 10.81 -13.24 11.50
C ALA A 347 10.66 -13.00 10.00
N ALA A 348 11.64 -12.35 9.38
CA ALA A 348 11.71 -12.14 7.93
C ALA A 348 11.89 -13.46 7.16
N ASP A 349 12.67 -14.40 7.70
CA ASP A 349 12.94 -15.71 7.10
C ASP A 349 11.74 -16.68 7.21
N GLN A 350 11.13 -16.82 8.39
CA GLN A 350 10.07 -17.79 8.68
C GLN A 350 8.77 -17.54 7.91
N PHE A 351 8.49 -16.30 7.50
CA PHE A 351 7.32 -16.02 6.66
C PHE A 351 7.47 -16.58 5.23
N THR A 352 8.68 -16.94 4.80
CA THR A 352 8.91 -17.67 3.53
C THR A 352 8.58 -19.16 3.60
N PHE A 353 8.39 -19.72 4.80
CA PHE A 353 8.05 -21.13 5.05
C PHE A 353 6.96 -21.24 6.13
N SER A 354 5.70 -20.98 5.77
CA SER A 354 4.58 -21.44 6.60
C SER A 354 3.42 -21.97 5.76
N ALA A 355 3.74 -22.98 4.94
CA ALA A 355 2.92 -24.17 4.87
C ALA A 355 3.78 -25.34 5.40
N GLU A 356 3.25 -26.05 6.40
CA GLU A 356 3.74 -27.31 6.98
C GLU A 356 4.70 -27.30 8.19
N HIS A 357 4.12 -27.82 9.29
CA HIS A 357 4.67 -28.69 10.33
C HIS A 357 5.31 -28.12 11.63
N VAL A 358 4.58 -28.47 12.70
CA VAL A 358 4.85 -28.52 14.13
C VAL A 358 5.80 -29.67 14.47
N ASP A 359 6.83 -29.44 15.28
CA ASP A 359 7.13 -30.14 16.56
C ASP A 359 8.53 -29.73 17.04
N ASP A 360 8.64 -29.07 18.20
CA ASP A 360 9.42 -29.58 19.35
C ASP A 360 9.18 -28.68 20.58
N ASP A 361 8.35 -29.15 21.53
CA ASP A 361 8.43 -28.78 22.96
C ASP A 361 7.38 -29.57 23.78
N LYS A 362 7.49 -30.90 23.74
CA LYS A 362 6.50 -31.80 24.38
C LYS A 362 6.66 -31.93 25.89
N GLU A 363 7.79 -31.52 26.48
CA GLU A 363 8.08 -31.80 27.88
C GLU A 363 7.58 -30.72 28.85
N GLU A 364 7.63 -29.45 28.45
CA GLU A 364 7.09 -28.33 29.25
C GLU A 364 5.55 -28.26 29.15
N ARG A 365 4.98 -28.62 27.99
CA ARG A 365 3.51 -28.63 27.77
C ARG A 365 2.81 -29.69 28.62
N TRP A 366 3.44 -30.83 28.91
CA TRP A 366 2.84 -31.86 29.77
C TRP A 366 2.67 -31.40 31.22
N LYS A 367 3.64 -30.64 31.75
CA LYS A 367 3.55 -30.07 33.10
C LYS A 367 2.45 -29.00 33.18
N LEU A 368 2.38 -28.15 32.16
CA LEU A 368 1.31 -27.15 32.00
C LEU A 368 -0.07 -27.80 31.84
N LEU A 369 -0.19 -28.88 31.07
CA LEU A 369 -1.46 -29.61 30.88
C LEU A 369 -1.96 -30.23 32.19
N VAL A 370 -1.09 -30.76 33.05
CA VAL A 370 -1.50 -31.31 34.36
C VAL A 370 -1.97 -30.21 35.32
N ILE A 371 -1.32 -29.04 35.31
CA ILE A 371 -1.76 -27.88 36.10
C ILE A 371 -3.09 -27.34 35.56
N ILE A 372 -3.22 -27.20 34.24
CA ILE A 372 -4.46 -26.73 33.61
C ILE A 372 -5.60 -27.72 33.85
N LEU A 373 -5.38 -29.03 33.77
CA LEU A 373 -6.40 -30.05 34.02
C LEU A 373 -6.85 -30.09 35.49
N SER A 374 -5.94 -29.86 36.44
CA SER A 374 -6.31 -29.81 37.87
C SER A 374 -7.04 -28.52 38.25
N VAL A 375 -6.65 -27.37 37.69
CA VAL A 375 -7.35 -26.09 37.88
C VAL A 375 -8.70 -26.08 37.16
N THR A 376 -8.81 -26.64 35.96
CA THR A 376 -10.08 -26.74 35.24
C THR A 376 -11.06 -27.68 35.95
N ALA A 377 -10.60 -28.79 36.55
CA ALA A 377 -11.47 -29.67 37.33
C ALA A 377 -12.07 -28.98 38.59
N THR A 378 -11.28 -28.18 39.29
CA THR A 378 -11.77 -27.43 40.47
C THR A 378 -12.70 -26.28 40.08
N VAL A 379 -12.42 -25.61 38.97
CA VAL A 379 -13.29 -24.59 38.38
C VAL A 379 -14.60 -25.20 37.86
N ILE A 380 -14.59 -26.37 37.24
CA ILE A 380 -15.79 -27.11 36.80
C ILE A 380 -16.65 -27.56 37.99
N LEU A 381 -16.04 -27.97 39.11
CA LEU A 381 -16.77 -28.32 40.33
C LEU A 381 -17.42 -27.10 41.00
N MET A 382 -16.74 -25.95 41.01
CA MET A 382 -17.32 -24.69 41.50
C MET A 382 -18.37 -24.11 40.55
N LEU A 383 -18.19 -24.25 39.24
CA LEU A 383 -19.21 -23.91 38.25
C LEU A 383 -20.40 -24.86 38.32
N GLY A 384 -20.20 -26.15 38.62
CA GLY A 384 -21.29 -27.12 38.76
C GLY A 384 -22.25 -26.81 39.91
N THR A 385 -21.74 -26.31 41.03
CA THR A 385 -22.57 -25.89 42.19
C THR A 385 -23.28 -24.55 41.93
N LEU A 386 -22.60 -23.60 41.28
CA LEU A 386 -23.18 -22.32 40.84
C LEU A 386 -24.23 -22.49 39.73
N LEU A 387 -23.99 -23.41 38.78
CA LEU A 387 -24.91 -23.72 37.69
C LEU A 387 -26.14 -24.48 38.19
N ASN A 388 -26.06 -25.26 39.27
CA ASN A 388 -27.25 -25.90 39.86
C ASN A 388 -28.19 -24.90 40.55
N ALA A 389 -27.62 -23.85 41.16
CA ALA A 389 -28.38 -22.72 41.71
C ALA A 389 -28.96 -21.83 40.59
N ALA A 390 -28.20 -21.60 39.52
CA ALA A 390 -28.66 -20.86 38.34
C ALA A 390 -29.70 -21.62 37.51
N LYS A 391 -29.65 -22.97 37.46
CA LYS A 391 -30.59 -23.83 36.72
C LYS A 391 -32.01 -23.72 37.23
N HIS A 392 -32.22 -23.47 38.53
CA HIS A 392 -33.55 -23.26 39.09
C HIS A 392 -34.18 -21.89 38.71
N SER A 393 -33.36 -20.94 38.25
CA SER A 393 -33.79 -19.63 37.75
C SER A 393 -33.80 -19.56 36.20
N TRP A 394 -32.93 -20.33 35.53
CA TRP A 394 -32.80 -20.39 34.06
C TRP A 394 -33.78 -21.34 33.36
N THR A 395 -34.39 -22.31 34.04
CA THR A 395 -35.48 -23.13 33.45
C THR A 395 -36.73 -22.31 33.11
N LYS A 396 -36.81 -21.05 33.54
CA LYS A 396 -37.86 -20.10 33.17
C LYS A 396 -37.49 -19.21 31.96
N ILE A 397 -36.23 -19.21 31.52
CA ILE A 397 -35.70 -18.32 30.46
C ILE A 397 -35.28 -19.11 29.20
N MET A 398 -34.87 -20.37 29.33
CA MET A 398 -34.34 -21.19 28.22
C MET A 398 -35.39 -21.91 27.35
N ASN A 399 -36.65 -21.47 27.35
CA ASN A 399 -37.62 -21.94 26.35
C ASN A 399 -37.68 -21.04 25.09
N ASN A 400 -36.84 -20.00 24.99
CA ASN A 400 -36.87 -19.00 23.91
C ASN A 400 -35.69 -19.03 22.90
N ASN A 401 -34.68 -19.90 23.04
CA ASN A 401 -33.50 -19.90 22.15
C ASN A 401 -33.45 -21.08 21.15
N LYS A 402 -34.59 -21.39 20.54
CA LYS A 402 -34.66 -22.20 19.30
C LYS A 402 -34.87 -21.36 18.02
N GLU A 403 -34.87 -20.02 18.12
CA GLU A 403 -35.30 -19.09 17.06
C GLU A 403 -34.17 -18.17 16.51
N ALA A 404 -32.91 -18.59 16.49
CA ALA A 404 -31.82 -17.74 15.97
C ALA A 404 -31.70 -17.73 14.42
N GLY A 405 -32.47 -18.56 13.71
CA GLY A 405 -32.54 -18.58 12.23
C GLY A 405 -33.80 -17.94 11.64
N GLU A 406 -34.69 -17.39 12.48
CA GLU A 406 -35.99 -16.86 12.07
C GLU A 406 -35.98 -15.48 11.37
N PRO A 407 -35.07 -14.50 11.65
CA PRO A 407 -35.28 -13.14 11.13
C PRO A 407 -34.99 -12.99 9.62
N PHE A 408 -34.37 -13.98 8.96
CA PHE A 408 -34.03 -13.92 7.53
C PHE A 408 -34.95 -14.75 6.63
N ARG A 409 -35.78 -15.65 7.18
CA ARG A 409 -36.72 -16.47 6.37
C ARG A 409 -37.95 -15.70 5.88
N GLY A 410 -38.23 -14.52 6.45
CA GLY A 410 -39.47 -13.78 6.18
C GLY A 410 -39.43 -12.81 5.00
N ASN A 411 -38.25 -12.41 4.48
CA ASN A 411 -38.16 -11.23 3.60
C ASN A 411 -37.21 -11.34 2.38
N ALA A 412 -36.64 -12.52 2.08
CA ALA A 412 -35.76 -12.72 0.93
C ALA A 412 -35.97 -14.13 0.32
N PRO A 413 -36.87 -14.29 -0.66
CA PRO A 413 -37.33 -15.62 -1.10
C PRO A 413 -36.31 -16.49 -1.84
N ASP A 414 -35.13 -15.97 -2.25
CA ASP A 414 -34.21 -16.68 -3.16
C ASP A 414 -32.76 -16.92 -2.64
N LEU A 415 -32.43 -16.56 -1.40
CA LEU A 415 -31.07 -16.77 -0.87
C LEU A 415 -30.91 -18.13 -0.19
N HIS A 416 -29.89 -18.89 -0.60
CA HIS A 416 -29.56 -20.18 0.02
C HIS A 416 -28.76 -20.01 1.31
N VAL A 417 -29.08 -20.78 2.34
CA VAL A 417 -28.28 -20.84 3.57
C VAL A 417 -27.33 -22.04 3.47
N TYR A 418 -26.06 -21.76 3.20
CA TYR A 418 -25.03 -22.78 3.05
C TYR A 418 -24.52 -23.25 4.42
N ARG A 419 -24.18 -24.55 4.52
CA ARG A 419 -23.45 -25.07 5.68
C ARG A 419 -21.97 -24.75 5.57
N PHE A 420 -21.33 -24.59 6.72
CA PHE A 420 -19.88 -24.35 6.76
C PHE A 420 -19.09 -25.49 6.12
N SER A 421 -19.54 -26.74 6.30
CA SER A 421 -18.89 -27.92 5.69
C SER A 421 -18.88 -27.86 4.17
N ASP A 422 -19.96 -27.36 3.58
CA ASP A 422 -20.18 -27.40 2.14
C ASP A 422 -19.32 -26.32 1.48
N ILE A 423 -19.26 -25.14 2.11
CA ILE A 423 -18.37 -24.06 1.69
C ILE A 423 -16.90 -24.44 1.90
N LYS A 424 -16.55 -25.04 3.04
CA LYS A 424 -15.18 -25.50 3.32
C LYS A 424 -14.73 -26.52 2.28
N ALA A 425 -15.58 -27.47 1.90
CA ALA A 425 -15.27 -28.44 0.86
C ALA A 425 -15.17 -27.77 -0.52
N ALA A 426 -16.08 -26.86 -0.84
CA ALA A 426 -16.10 -26.16 -2.13
C ALA A 426 -14.86 -25.29 -2.37
N THR A 427 -14.31 -24.68 -1.33
CA THR A 427 -13.12 -23.81 -1.40
C THR A 427 -11.81 -24.55 -1.17
N ASP A 428 -11.84 -25.89 -1.10
CA ASP A 428 -10.69 -26.74 -0.74
C ASP A 428 -10.03 -26.31 0.58
N GLU A 429 -10.81 -26.32 1.65
CA GLU A 429 -10.42 -25.84 2.97
C GLU A 429 -9.98 -24.37 3.04
N PHE A 430 -10.45 -23.54 2.10
CA PHE A 430 -10.01 -22.15 1.93
C PHE A 430 -8.51 -22.07 1.57
N ALA A 431 -8.05 -22.98 0.73
CA ALA A 431 -6.68 -23.01 0.20
C ALA A 431 -6.28 -21.66 -0.42
N LEU A 432 -4.99 -21.34 -0.31
CA LEU A 432 -4.47 -20.04 -0.75
C LEU A 432 -4.55 -19.90 -2.27
N GLU A 433 -4.36 -20.98 -3.02
CA GLU A 433 -4.53 -21.01 -4.48
C GLU A 433 -5.94 -20.63 -4.95
N ASN A 434 -6.95 -20.85 -4.10
CA ASN A 434 -8.33 -20.49 -4.39
C ASN A 434 -8.65 -19.05 -3.99
N LYS A 435 -7.73 -18.30 -3.36
CA LYS A 435 -7.96 -16.91 -2.97
C LYS A 435 -7.89 -15.99 -4.19
N ILE A 436 -9.01 -15.36 -4.52
CA ILE A 436 -9.15 -14.50 -5.72
C ILE A 436 -9.13 -13.00 -5.39
N GLY A 437 -9.11 -12.62 -4.12
CA GLY A 437 -8.98 -11.22 -3.70
C GLY A 437 -9.05 -11.05 -2.19
N GLN A 438 -8.66 -9.88 -1.69
CA GLN A 438 -8.82 -9.49 -0.29
C GLN A 438 -8.92 -7.97 -0.16
N GLY A 439 -9.89 -7.49 0.62
CA GLY A 439 -10.05 -6.08 0.99
C GLY A 439 -10.21 -5.90 2.50
N GLY A 440 -10.61 -4.70 2.93
CA GLY A 440 -10.79 -4.36 4.36
C GLY A 440 -11.84 -5.19 5.11
N TYR A 441 -12.60 -6.03 4.41
CA TYR A 441 -13.66 -6.87 4.98
C TYR A 441 -13.34 -8.37 4.98
N GLY A 442 -12.15 -8.76 4.48
CA GLY A 442 -11.68 -10.14 4.50
C GLY A 442 -11.40 -10.71 3.10
N PRO A 443 -10.88 -11.95 3.06
CA PRO A 443 -10.52 -12.65 1.83
C PRO A 443 -11.74 -13.18 1.07
N VAL A 444 -11.59 -13.28 -0.26
CA VAL A 444 -12.54 -13.89 -1.19
C VAL A 444 -11.89 -15.10 -1.83
N TYR A 445 -12.58 -16.24 -1.81
CA TYR A 445 -12.13 -17.51 -2.37
C TYR A 445 -13.02 -17.95 -3.52
N LYS A 446 -12.43 -18.48 -4.58
CA LYS A 446 -13.12 -19.32 -5.56
C LYS A 446 -13.46 -20.66 -4.91
N GLY A 447 -14.63 -21.20 -5.22
CA GLY A 447 -15.00 -22.56 -4.86
C GLY A 447 -15.85 -23.22 -5.91
N ILE A 448 -15.97 -24.53 -5.84
CA ILE A 448 -16.81 -25.36 -6.71
C ILE A 448 -17.77 -26.15 -5.84
N LEU A 449 -19.07 -25.89 -5.95
CA LEU A 449 -20.11 -26.63 -5.23
C LEU A 449 -20.24 -28.07 -5.77
N PRO A 450 -20.86 -29.01 -5.02
CA PRO A 450 -20.98 -30.42 -5.45
C PRO A 450 -21.72 -30.64 -6.77
N ASP A 451 -22.55 -29.69 -7.18
CA ASP A 451 -23.27 -29.69 -8.46
C ASP A 451 -22.43 -29.13 -9.63
N GLY A 452 -21.19 -28.72 -9.36
CA GLY A 452 -20.26 -28.14 -10.32
C GLY A 452 -20.39 -26.62 -10.47
N GLN A 453 -21.27 -25.96 -9.70
CA GLN A 453 -21.41 -24.51 -9.77
C GLN A 453 -20.17 -23.81 -9.18
N GLU A 454 -19.52 -22.97 -9.98
CA GLU A 454 -18.45 -22.09 -9.50
C GLU A 454 -19.02 -20.92 -8.70
N ILE A 455 -18.43 -20.68 -7.53
CA ILE A 455 -18.85 -19.65 -6.58
C ILE A 455 -17.67 -18.79 -6.12
N ALA A 456 -17.98 -17.57 -5.69
CA ALA A 456 -17.04 -16.70 -4.97
C ALA A 456 -17.51 -16.54 -3.52
N VAL A 457 -16.66 -16.92 -2.56
CA VAL A 457 -16.94 -16.96 -1.14
C VAL A 457 -16.15 -15.86 -0.44
N LYS A 458 -16.84 -14.79 -0.03
CA LYS A 458 -16.27 -13.71 0.78
C LYS A 458 -16.39 -14.07 2.25
N LYS A 459 -15.25 -14.32 2.91
CA LYS A 459 -15.18 -14.67 4.33
C LYS A 459 -14.94 -13.41 5.15
N LEU A 460 -15.90 -13.04 6.00
CA LEU A 460 -15.82 -11.82 6.80
C LEU A 460 -14.90 -12.00 8.01
N SER A 461 -14.14 -10.96 8.35
CA SER A 461 -13.18 -10.99 9.47
C SER A 461 -13.88 -11.03 10.84
N LYS A 462 -13.42 -11.91 11.73
CA LYS A 462 -13.91 -12.06 13.11
C LYS A 462 -13.57 -10.87 14.03
N ALA A 463 -12.60 -10.04 13.65
CA ALA A 463 -12.14 -8.91 14.46
C ALA A 463 -13.06 -7.67 14.40
N SER A 464 -14.08 -7.69 13.54
CA SER A 464 -15.01 -6.59 13.35
C SER A 464 -16.27 -6.79 14.19
N THR A 465 -16.40 -6.07 15.31
CA THR A 465 -17.69 -5.91 16.01
C THR A 465 -18.76 -5.25 15.13
N GLN A 466 -18.37 -4.70 13.98
CA GLN A 466 -19.22 -4.08 12.96
C GLN A 466 -19.68 -5.07 11.85
N GLY A 467 -19.00 -6.21 11.72
CA GLY A 467 -19.17 -7.14 10.60
C GLY A 467 -20.54 -7.82 10.54
N PHE A 468 -21.21 -8.00 11.68
CA PHE A 468 -22.54 -8.65 11.71
C PHE A 468 -23.67 -7.76 11.17
N GLU A 469 -23.68 -6.46 11.52
CA GLU A 469 -24.68 -5.53 10.97
C GLU A 469 -24.41 -5.22 9.50
N GLU A 470 -23.14 -5.18 9.09
CA GLU A 470 -22.74 -5.05 7.67
C GLU A 470 -23.11 -6.28 6.86
N PHE A 471 -22.85 -7.48 7.39
CA PHE A 471 -23.31 -8.75 6.82
C PHE A 471 -24.83 -8.76 6.65
N LYS A 472 -25.58 -8.36 7.67
CA LYS A 472 -27.04 -8.28 7.64
C LYS A 472 -27.52 -7.26 6.60
N ASN A 473 -26.85 -6.13 6.46
CA ASN A 473 -27.16 -5.12 5.44
C ASN A 473 -26.90 -5.65 4.03
N GLU A 474 -25.76 -6.30 3.78
CA GLU A 474 -25.40 -6.86 2.47
C GLU A 474 -26.36 -8.00 2.08
N VAL A 475 -26.70 -8.89 3.00
CA VAL A 475 -27.75 -9.91 2.79
C VAL A 475 -29.10 -9.26 2.49
N THR A 476 -29.47 -8.19 3.20
CA THR A 476 -30.79 -7.53 3.04
C THR A 476 -30.90 -6.69 1.76
N LEU A 477 -29.82 -6.01 1.34
CA LEU A 477 -29.78 -5.17 0.14
C LEU A 477 -29.69 -6.00 -1.12
N THR A 478 -28.78 -6.96 -1.17
CA THR A 478 -28.54 -7.77 -2.37
C THR A 478 -29.68 -8.75 -2.63
N ALA A 479 -30.42 -9.16 -1.58
CA ALA A 479 -31.69 -9.85 -1.72
C ALA A 479 -32.77 -9.02 -2.44
N ARG A 480 -32.70 -7.68 -2.34
CA ARG A 480 -33.67 -6.74 -2.93
C ARG A 480 -33.21 -6.16 -4.27
N LEU A 481 -31.91 -6.16 -4.54
CA LEU A 481 -31.27 -5.59 -5.73
C LEU A 481 -30.83 -6.70 -6.69
N GLN A 482 -31.79 -7.41 -7.28
CA GLN A 482 -31.52 -8.34 -8.38
C GLN A 482 -31.59 -7.59 -9.71
N HIS A 483 -30.46 -7.44 -10.40
CA HIS A 483 -30.39 -6.80 -11.71
C HIS A 483 -29.34 -7.50 -12.58
N VAL A 484 -29.57 -7.55 -13.89
CA VAL A 484 -28.69 -8.26 -14.88
C VAL A 484 -27.23 -7.77 -14.89
N ASN A 485 -26.99 -6.56 -14.39
CA ASN A 485 -25.65 -5.94 -14.34
C ASN A 485 -25.04 -5.88 -12.92
N LEU A 486 -25.64 -6.56 -11.94
CA LEU A 486 -25.10 -6.69 -10.59
C LEU A 486 -24.72 -8.14 -10.32
N VAL A 487 -23.56 -8.37 -9.71
CA VAL A 487 -23.12 -9.72 -9.34
C VAL A 487 -24.12 -10.29 -8.32
N ARG A 488 -24.70 -11.44 -8.66
CA ARG A 488 -25.76 -12.04 -7.86
C ARG A 488 -25.21 -12.67 -6.59
N LEU A 489 -25.77 -12.29 -5.44
CA LEU A 489 -25.61 -13.04 -4.19
C LEU A 489 -26.46 -14.31 -4.28
N LEU A 490 -25.82 -15.47 -4.16
CA LEU A 490 -26.46 -16.78 -4.16
C LEU A 490 -26.94 -17.19 -2.77
N GLY A 491 -26.22 -16.76 -1.74
CA GLY A 491 -26.52 -17.15 -0.37
C GLY A 491 -25.48 -16.73 0.64
N PHE A 492 -25.59 -17.29 1.84
CA PHE A 492 -24.71 -16.96 2.96
C PHE A 492 -24.52 -18.13 3.93
N CYS A 493 -23.47 -18.07 4.75
CA CYS A 493 -23.19 -19.00 5.84
C CYS A 493 -22.97 -18.22 7.14
N ILE A 494 -23.60 -18.66 8.24
CA ILE A 494 -23.43 -18.13 9.60
C ILE A 494 -23.08 -19.21 10.63
N GLU A 495 -22.80 -20.44 10.17
CA GLU A 495 -22.50 -21.57 11.06
C GLU A 495 -21.13 -21.42 11.74
N ARG A 496 -21.00 -21.97 12.95
CA ARG A 496 -19.75 -21.99 13.73
C ARG A 496 -19.13 -20.61 14.02
N GLY A 497 -19.93 -19.55 13.98
CA GLY A 497 -19.46 -18.17 14.17
C GLY A 497 -18.67 -17.61 12.98
N GLU A 498 -18.75 -18.27 11.83
CA GLU A 498 -18.17 -17.79 10.57
C GLU A 498 -19.26 -17.10 9.76
N GLN A 499 -19.01 -15.87 9.32
CA GLN A 499 -19.92 -15.11 8.46
C GLN A 499 -19.35 -15.08 7.04
N MET A 500 -20.09 -15.65 6.08
CA MET A 500 -19.65 -15.73 4.70
C MET A 500 -20.77 -15.37 3.73
N LEU A 501 -20.42 -14.68 2.67
CA LEU A 501 -21.30 -14.35 1.56
C LEU A 501 -20.87 -15.14 0.33
N VAL A 502 -21.83 -15.73 -0.36
CA VAL A 502 -21.60 -16.61 -1.52
C VAL A 502 -22.21 -15.95 -2.76
N TYR A 503 -21.36 -15.54 -3.69
CA TYR A 503 -21.72 -14.93 -4.97
C TYR A 503 -21.51 -15.91 -6.10
N GLU A 504 -22.11 -15.63 -7.25
CA GLU A 504 -21.70 -16.25 -8.50
C GLU A 504 -20.24 -15.92 -8.81
N TYR A 505 -19.49 -16.91 -9.29
CA TYR A 505 -18.12 -16.69 -9.72
C TYR A 505 -18.10 -15.93 -11.05
N MET A 506 -17.23 -14.93 -11.13
CA MET A 506 -17.01 -14.13 -12.33
C MET A 506 -15.71 -14.60 -13.00
N PRO A 507 -15.77 -15.44 -14.05
CA PRO A 507 -14.57 -16.04 -14.67
C PRO A 507 -13.72 -15.01 -15.42
N ASN A 508 -14.32 -13.90 -15.85
CA ASN A 508 -13.63 -12.78 -16.47
C ASN A 508 -13.28 -11.71 -15.42
N ILE A 509 -12.80 -12.12 -14.24
CA ILE A 509 -12.25 -11.27 -13.17
C ILE A 509 -13.20 -10.09 -12.81
N SER A 510 -12.75 -9.11 -12.03
CA SER A 510 -13.47 -7.85 -11.82
C SER A 510 -13.52 -7.06 -13.12
N LEU A 511 -14.58 -6.28 -13.29
CA LEU A 511 -14.65 -5.33 -14.40
C LEU A 511 -13.44 -4.38 -14.35
N ASP A 512 -13.01 -3.95 -13.16
CA ASP A 512 -11.75 -3.24 -12.86
C ASP A 512 -10.54 -3.78 -13.68
N PHE A 513 -10.27 -5.09 -13.66
CA PHE A 513 -9.18 -5.70 -14.43
C PHE A 513 -9.26 -5.48 -15.95
N TYR A 514 -10.46 -5.34 -16.51
CA TYR A 514 -10.70 -5.10 -17.95
C TYR A 514 -10.98 -3.62 -18.27
N LEU A 515 -10.88 -2.73 -17.29
CA LEU A 515 -11.15 -1.30 -17.43
C LEU A 515 -9.93 -0.41 -17.28
N PHE A 516 -8.92 -0.89 -16.55
CA PHE A 516 -7.66 -0.19 -16.35
C PHE A 516 -6.58 -0.69 -17.33
N ASP A 517 -6.94 -0.82 -18.61
CA ASP A 517 -5.95 -1.01 -19.68
C ASP A 517 -5.28 0.34 -20.04
N ALA A 518 -4.20 0.26 -20.82
CA ALA A 518 -3.39 1.40 -21.22
C ALA A 518 -4.14 2.44 -22.08
N GLU A 519 -5.38 2.16 -22.47
CA GLU A 519 -6.14 2.90 -23.49
C GLU A 519 -7.25 3.80 -22.90
N MET A 520 -7.35 3.89 -21.56
CA MET A 520 -8.20 4.87 -20.85
C MET A 520 -9.67 4.88 -21.34
N LYS A 521 -10.33 3.71 -21.29
CA LYS A 521 -11.76 3.58 -21.59
C LYS A 521 -12.60 3.59 -20.30
N PRO A 522 -13.49 4.57 -20.07
CA PRO A 522 -14.17 4.70 -18.78
C PRO A 522 -15.23 3.61 -18.62
N LYS A 523 -15.23 2.87 -17.50
CA LYS A 523 -16.45 2.25 -16.93
C LYS A 523 -16.37 2.20 -15.39
N ILE A 524 -17.53 2.09 -14.75
CA ILE A 524 -17.73 2.06 -13.29
C ILE A 524 -17.23 0.73 -12.72
N SER A 525 -16.35 0.76 -11.73
CA SER A 525 -15.67 -0.44 -11.20
C SER A 525 -15.56 -0.46 -9.67
N ASP A 526 -16.64 -0.26 -8.94
CA ASP A 526 -16.66 -0.64 -7.53
C ASP A 526 -18.08 -0.87 -7.01
N PHE A 527 -18.24 -1.87 -6.14
CA PHE A 527 -19.38 -1.99 -5.24
C PHE A 527 -18.83 -1.94 -3.81
N GLY A 528 -18.67 -0.72 -3.30
CA GLY A 528 -18.47 -0.49 -1.87
C GLY A 528 -19.73 -0.83 -1.08
N MET A 529 -19.57 -1.20 0.20
CA MET A 529 -20.70 -1.48 1.07
C MET A 529 -21.50 -0.21 1.34
N ALA A 530 -22.79 -0.23 1.01
CA ALA A 530 -23.71 0.86 1.32
C ALA A 530 -24.22 0.75 2.76
N ARG A 531 -24.21 1.86 3.49
CA ARG A 531 -24.86 1.96 4.81
C ARG A 531 -26.33 2.32 4.63
N ILE A 532 -27.22 1.52 5.20
CA ILE A 532 -28.67 1.70 5.05
C ILE A 532 -29.21 2.70 6.07
N PHE A 533 -29.99 3.67 5.58
CA PHE A 533 -30.84 4.52 6.42
C PHE A 533 -32.04 3.73 6.95
N THR A 534 -32.39 3.89 8.24
CA THR A 534 -33.76 3.59 8.63
C THR A 534 -34.69 4.58 7.94
N LYS A 535 -35.93 4.16 7.60
CA LYS A 535 -36.83 4.82 6.63
C LYS A 535 -37.18 6.31 6.91
N ASN A 536 -36.69 6.90 8.00
CA ASN A 536 -36.95 8.26 8.46
C ASN A 536 -35.70 9.07 8.86
N GLU A 537 -34.48 8.54 8.68
CA GLU A 537 -33.24 9.27 8.96
C GLU A 537 -32.74 9.99 7.69
N GLN A 538 -32.36 11.27 7.81
CA GLN A 538 -31.83 12.08 6.69
C GLN A 538 -30.30 12.14 6.67
N GLU A 539 -29.66 11.85 7.80
CA GLU A 539 -28.23 11.99 8.05
C GLU A 539 -27.80 11.00 9.15
N ALA A 540 -26.56 10.51 9.10
CA ALA A 540 -25.98 9.68 10.14
C ALA A 540 -24.47 9.94 10.27
N ASN A 541 -23.89 9.52 11.40
CA ASN A 541 -22.47 9.74 11.74
C ASN A 541 -21.69 8.43 11.85
N THR A 542 -20.40 8.49 11.55
CA THR A 542 -19.46 7.38 11.72
C THR A 542 -18.14 7.85 12.33
N SER A 543 -17.56 7.03 13.22
CA SER A 543 -16.21 7.24 13.74
C SER A 543 -15.12 6.73 12.80
N LYS A 544 -15.49 5.96 11.77
CA LYS A 544 -14.59 5.38 10.77
C LYS A 544 -14.92 5.91 9.38
N ILE A 545 -13.99 6.65 8.79
CA ILE A 545 -14.09 7.24 7.45
C ILE A 545 -13.51 6.23 6.46
N VAL A 546 -14.32 5.76 5.51
CA VAL A 546 -13.92 4.79 4.47
C VAL A 546 -14.45 5.27 3.13
N GLY A 547 -13.60 5.43 2.13
CA GLY A 547 -14.00 5.82 0.77
C GLY A 547 -12.81 6.19 -0.12
N THR A 548 -13.02 6.18 -1.44
CA THR A 548 -11.99 6.47 -2.44
C THR A 548 -11.73 7.98 -2.54
N TYR A 549 -10.48 8.40 -2.34
CA TYR A 549 -10.09 9.80 -2.35
C TYR A 549 -10.54 10.52 -3.64
N GLY A 550 -11.03 11.76 -3.51
CA GLY A 550 -11.60 12.54 -4.61
C GLY A 550 -13.12 12.39 -4.79
N TYR A 551 -13.70 11.24 -4.43
CA TYR A 551 -15.16 11.00 -4.51
C TYR A 551 -15.88 11.23 -3.19
N VAL A 552 -15.13 11.40 -2.11
CA VAL A 552 -15.66 11.52 -0.74
C VAL A 552 -15.98 12.99 -0.44
N PRO A 553 -17.19 13.31 0.05
CA PRO A 553 -17.59 14.68 0.33
C PRO A 553 -16.93 15.25 1.60
N PRO A 554 -16.78 16.58 1.70
CA PRO A 554 -16.08 17.25 2.81
C PRO A 554 -16.68 16.97 4.19
N GLU A 555 -18.00 16.92 4.33
CA GLU A 555 -18.65 16.64 5.62
C GLU A 555 -18.35 15.22 6.14
N TYR A 556 -18.16 14.25 5.24
CA TYR A 556 -17.79 12.89 5.62
C TYR A 556 -16.33 12.82 6.05
N VAL A 557 -15.42 13.49 5.33
CA VAL A 557 -13.98 13.52 5.68
C VAL A 557 -13.75 14.25 7.00
N ARG A 558 -14.46 15.35 7.26
CA ARG A 558 -14.17 16.21 8.42
C ARG A 558 -14.93 15.81 9.67
N GLN A 559 -16.14 15.29 9.53
CA GLN A 559 -17.06 15.07 10.66
C GLN A 559 -17.60 13.65 10.72
N GLY A 560 -17.30 12.79 9.73
CA GLY A 560 -17.88 11.45 9.62
C GLY A 560 -19.37 11.49 9.28
N VAL A 561 -19.89 12.62 8.81
CA VAL A 561 -21.30 12.82 8.44
C VAL A 561 -21.55 12.23 7.06
N TYR A 562 -22.56 11.37 6.92
CA TYR A 562 -23.02 10.89 5.63
C TYR A 562 -24.53 11.04 5.48
N SER A 563 -24.96 11.37 4.26
CA SER A 563 -26.37 11.58 3.89
C SER A 563 -26.59 11.20 2.44
N THR A 564 -27.83 11.27 1.96
CA THR A 564 -28.12 11.16 0.51
C THR A 564 -27.40 12.23 -0.32
N LYS A 565 -26.98 13.34 0.29
CA LYS A 565 -26.18 14.40 -0.36
C LYS A 565 -24.71 14.01 -0.54
N SER A 566 -24.25 12.99 0.18
CA SER A 566 -22.93 12.40 -0.03
C SER A 566 -22.89 11.65 -1.36
N ASP A 567 -23.94 10.88 -1.68
CA ASP A 567 -24.07 10.21 -2.98
C ASP A 567 -24.15 11.21 -4.14
N VAL A 568 -24.86 12.34 -3.93
CA VAL A 568 -24.95 13.44 -4.92
C VAL A 568 -23.56 14.00 -5.21
N TYR A 569 -22.74 14.21 -4.18
CA TYR A 569 -21.36 14.70 -4.36
C TYR A 569 -20.52 13.73 -5.18
N SER A 570 -20.51 12.44 -4.81
CA SER A 570 -19.76 11.41 -5.54
C SER A 570 -20.22 11.29 -6.99
N PHE A 571 -21.52 11.41 -7.25
CA PHE A 571 -22.07 11.50 -8.61
C PHE A 571 -21.54 12.71 -9.37
N GLY A 572 -21.48 13.88 -8.74
CA GLY A 572 -20.96 15.10 -9.35
C GLY A 572 -19.50 14.97 -9.79
N VAL A 573 -18.65 14.41 -8.93
CA VAL A 573 -17.24 14.12 -9.24
C VAL A 573 -17.13 13.17 -10.43
N LEU A 574 -17.92 12.08 -10.41
CA LEU A 574 -17.94 11.09 -11.50
C LEU A 574 -18.38 11.73 -12.82
N LEU A 575 -19.42 12.56 -12.81
CA LEU A 575 -19.90 13.25 -14.00
C LEU A 575 -18.83 14.18 -14.60
N LEU A 576 -18.16 14.99 -13.76
CA LEU A 576 -17.08 15.88 -14.20
C LEU A 576 -15.87 15.12 -14.74
N GLN A 577 -15.53 13.99 -14.13
CA GLN A 577 -14.49 13.10 -14.63
C GLN A 577 -14.85 12.48 -15.99
N ILE A 578 -16.09 12.02 -16.15
CA ILE A 578 -16.55 11.39 -17.41
C ILE A 578 -16.46 12.38 -18.58
N ILE A 579 -16.96 13.60 -18.40
CA ILE A 579 -17.01 14.58 -19.51
C ILE A 579 -15.64 15.17 -19.86
N SER A 580 -14.65 15.08 -18.97
CA SER A 580 -13.31 15.64 -19.19
C SER A 580 -12.25 14.60 -19.54
N GLY A 581 -12.49 13.32 -19.25
CA GLY A 581 -11.47 12.28 -19.32
C GLY A 581 -10.32 12.46 -18.31
N LYS A 582 -10.44 13.43 -17.39
CA LYS A 582 -9.38 13.83 -16.45
C LYS A 582 -9.50 13.09 -15.11
N LYS A 583 -8.35 12.68 -14.55
CA LYS A 583 -8.25 11.96 -13.27
C LYS A 583 -8.55 12.88 -12.08
N THR A 584 -9.23 12.36 -11.05
CA THR A 584 -9.54 13.12 -9.81
C THR A 584 -8.30 13.53 -9.01
N HIS A 585 -7.18 12.81 -9.19
CA HIS A 585 -5.93 13.02 -8.46
C HIS A 585 -4.88 13.83 -9.25
N GLY A 586 -5.20 14.27 -10.47
CA GLY A 586 -4.31 15.09 -11.29
C GLY A 586 -4.36 16.56 -10.92
N PHE A 587 -3.34 17.30 -11.34
CA PHE A 587 -3.31 18.76 -11.32
C PHE A 587 -3.45 19.30 -12.76
N TYR A 588 -4.16 20.42 -12.90
CA TYR A 588 -4.59 20.98 -14.17
C TYR A 588 -4.46 22.51 -14.17
N GLY A 589 -4.67 23.13 -15.34
CA GLY A 589 -4.48 24.57 -15.55
C GLY A 589 -3.09 24.91 -16.09
N GLU A 590 -2.88 26.16 -16.49
CA GLU A 590 -1.61 26.62 -17.11
C GLU A 590 -0.39 26.44 -16.19
N ASN A 591 -0.61 26.49 -14.87
CA ASN A 591 0.44 26.31 -13.85
C ASN A 591 0.44 24.92 -13.20
N GLU A 592 -0.44 24.01 -13.64
CA GLU A 592 -0.62 22.66 -13.07
C GLU A 592 -0.82 22.67 -11.53
N ASP A 593 -1.63 23.60 -11.03
CA ASP A 593 -1.88 23.80 -9.59
C ASP A 593 -3.33 23.57 -9.17
N LEU A 594 -4.26 23.41 -10.11
CA LEU A 594 -5.69 23.24 -9.82
C LEU A 594 -6.10 21.77 -9.80
N LYS A 595 -6.83 21.35 -8.76
CA LYS A 595 -7.49 20.03 -8.74
C LYS A 595 -8.65 19.97 -9.73
N LEU A 596 -9.10 18.77 -10.10
CA LEU A 596 -10.16 18.54 -11.09
C LEU A 596 -11.39 19.46 -10.90
N LEU A 597 -11.89 19.58 -9.66
CA LEU A 597 -13.09 20.37 -9.36
C LEU A 597 -12.83 21.88 -9.49
N GLU A 598 -11.68 22.36 -9.02
CA GLU A 598 -11.27 23.77 -9.12
C GLU A 598 -11.07 24.15 -10.59
N TYR A 599 -10.38 23.30 -11.35
CA TYR A 599 -10.14 23.50 -12.77
C TYR A 599 -11.45 23.55 -13.57
N ALA A 600 -12.39 22.64 -13.27
CA ALA A 600 -13.72 22.69 -13.86
C ALA A 600 -14.44 24.01 -13.53
N TYR A 601 -14.39 24.47 -12.27
CA TYR A 601 -15.05 25.70 -11.87
C TYR A 601 -14.46 26.94 -12.54
N GLU A 602 -13.13 27.08 -12.60
CA GLU A 602 -12.49 28.24 -13.21
C GLU A 602 -12.79 28.31 -14.72
N LEU A 603 -12.68 27.19 -15.45
CA LEU A 603 -13.04 27.16 -16.88
C LEU A 603 -14.52 27.44 -17.11
N TRP A 604 -15.41 26.91 -16.26
CA TRP A 604 -16.84 27.20 -16.35
C TRP A 604 -17.13 28.69 -16.11
N LYS A 605 -16.51 29.29 -15.08
CA LYS A 605 -16.67 30.70 -14.70
C LYS A 605 -16.13 31.65 -15.77
N GLU A 606 -15.04 31.30 -16.43
CA GLU A 606 -14.44 32.09 -17.52
C GLU A 606 -15.17 31.93 -18.87
N GLY A 607 -16.19 31.07 -18.95
CA GLY A 607 -16.87 30.77 -20.21
C GLY A 607 -16.05 29.88 -21.16
N LYS A 608 -15.00 29.23 -20.64
CA LYS A 608 -14.09 28.32 -21.35
C LYS A 608 -14.38 26.85 -21.07
N GLY A 609 -15.59 26.51 -20.63
CA GLY A 609 -15.94 25.15 -20.19
C GLY A 609 -15.72 24.06 -21.25
N MET A 610 -15.69 24.41 -22.54
CA MET A 610 -15.34 23.44 -23.60
C MET A 610 -13.88 22.98 -23.55
N GLU A 611 -12.95 23.80 -23.04
CA GLU A 611 -11.54 23.39 -22.84
C GLU A 611 -11.40 22.30 -21.75
N PHE A 612 -12.42 22.12 -20.93
CA PHE A 612 -12.46 21.09 -19.91
C PHE A 612 -12.80 19.70 -20.49
N MET A 613 -13.48 19.66 -21.64
CA MET A 613 -14.07 18.44 -22.19
C MET A 613 -13.01 17.54 -22.83
N ASP A 614 -13.28 16.23 -22.86
CA ASP A 614 -12.43 15.26 -23.56
C ASP A 614 -12.62 15.38 -25.08
N ASP A 615 -11.52 15.53 -25.83
CA ASP A 615 -11.50 15.64 -27.29
C ASP A 615 -12.12 14.42 -28.02
N LEU A 616 -12.26 13.27 -27.33
CA LEU A 616 -12.87 12.05 -27.87
C LEU A 616 -14.40 12.03 -27.79
N LEU A 617 -15.02 13.00 -27.11
CA LEU A 617 -16.47 13.16 -27.12
C LEU A 617 -16.88 13.77 -28.46
N ASP A 618 -17.37 12.97 -29.42
CA ASP A 618 -17.88 13.47 -30.70
C ASP A 618 -19.10 14.38 -30.46
N ASP A 619 -18.87 15.69 -30.52
CA ASP A 619 -19.77 16.73 -30.05
C ASP A 619 -20.12 17.75 -31.12
N THR A 620 -19.98 17.37 -32.40
CA THR A 620 -20.44 18.15 -33.56
C THR A 620 -21.92 18.56 -33.53
N TYR A 621 -22.73 18.03 -32.59
CA TYR A 621 -24.17 18.31 -32.49
C TYR A 621 -24.72 18.75 -31.11
N SER A 622 -23.91 18.94 -30.03
CA SER A 622 -24.52 19.32 -28.73
C SER A 622 -23.63 19.91 -27.62
N GLU A 623 -22.87 20.96 -27.92
CA GLU A 623 -22.10 21.78 -26.94
C GLU A 623 -22.93 22.14 -25.68
N CYS A 624 -24.21 22.47 -25.85
CA CYS A 624 -25.11 22.83 -24.76
C CYS A 624 -25.39 21.71 -23.76
N LYS A 625 -25.31 20.43 -24.17
CA LYS A 625 -25.53 19.26 -23.30
C LYS A 625 -24.31 19.00 -22.43
N LEU A 626 -23.10 19.13 -22.97
CA LEU A 626 -21.84 18.98 -22.23
C LEU A 626 -21.67 20.09 -21.18
N MET A 627 -21.90 21.34 -21.59
CA MET A 627 -21.89 22.47 -20.65
C MET A 627 -22.92 22.33 -19.53
N ARG A 628 -24.08 21.72 -19.82
CA ARG A 628 -25.06 21.39 -18.78
C ARG A 628 -24.57 20.29 -17.85
N CYS A 629 -23.96 19.23 -18.37
CA CYS A 629 -23.38 18.17 -17.54
C CYS A 629 -22.31 18.74 -16.60
N MET A 630 -21.47 19.65 -17.11
CA MET A 630 -20.49 20.38 -16.31
C MET A 630 -21.15 21.21 -15.21
N GLN A 631 -22.18 22.00 -15.54
CA GLN A 631 -22.90 22.80 -14.55
C GLN A 631 -23.60 21.94 -13.48
N VAL A 632 -24.25 20.84 -13.88
CA VAL A 632 -24.88 19.90 -12.94
C VAL A 632 -23.82 19.23 -12.06
N GLY A 633 -22.69 18.84 -12.63
CA GLY A 633 -21.55 18.31 -11.90
C GLY A 633 -21.05 19.29 -10.83
N LEU A 634 -20.85 20.55 -11.20
CA LEU A 634 -20.44 21.62 -10.29
C LEU A 634 -21.48 21.86 -9.17
N LEU A 635 -22.78 21.84 -9.47
CA LEU A 635 -23.84 21.94 -8.45
C LEU A 635 -23.85 20.75 -7.49
N CYS A 636 -23.42 19.57 -7.94
CA CYS A 636 -23.35 18.39 -7.10
C CYS A 636 -22.16 18.40 -6.13
N VAL A 637 -21.04 19.05 -6.50
CA VAL A 637 -19.79 19.04 -5.72
C VAL A 637 -19.60 20.25 -4.79
N GLN A 638 -20.69 20.90 -4.40
CA GLN A 638 -20.66 22.06 -3.51
C GLN A 638 -20.14 21.69 -2.10
N GLU A 639 -19.42 22.63 -1.48
CA GLU A 639 -18.84 22.47 -0.13
C GLU A 639 -19.91 22.08 0.90
N HIS A 640 -21.04 22.78 0.93
CA HIS A 640 -22.15 22.48 1.85
C HIS A 640 -23.14 21.50 1.24
N ALA A 641 -23.47 20.43 1.98
CA ALA A 641 -24.44 19.42 1.56
C ALA A 641 -25.85 19.99 1.24
N SER A 642 -26.24 21.08 1.91
CA SER A 642 -27.51 21.79 1.68
C SER A 642 -27.57 22.48 0.32
N ASP A 643 -26.42 22.87 -0.24
CA ASP A 643 -26.34 23.59 -1.52
C ASP A 643 -26.39 22.63 -2.71
N ARG A 644 -26.19 21.33 -2.47
CA ARG A 644 -26.26 20.30 -3.50
C ARG A 644 -27.72 19.99 -3.84
N PRO A 645 -28.07 19.71 -5.10
CA PRO A 645 -29.41 19.24 -5.46
C PRO A 645 -29.72 17.85 -4.88
N SER A 646 -30.97 17.41 -4.92
CA SER A 646 -31.35 16.00 -4.73
C SER A 646 -31.17 15.23 -6.03
N MET A 647 -31.02 13.90 -5.98
CA MET A 647 -30.90 13.09 -7.22
C MET A 647 -32.13 13.20 -8.13
N VAL A 648 -33.32 13.50 -7.57
CA VAL A 648 -34.53 13.78 -8.36
C VAL A 648 -34.37 15.09 -9.14
N GLU A 649 -33.83 16.12 -8.50
CA GLU A 649 -33.51 17.39 -9.15
C GLU A 649 -32.40 17.23 -10.19
N VAL A 650 -31.34 16.48 -9.88
CA VAL A 650 -30.27 16.13 -10.84
C VAL A 650 -30.83 15.44 -12.08
N CYS A 651 -31.67 14.41 -11.90
CA CYS A 651 -32.34 13.76 -13.02
C CYS A 651 -33.23 14.72 -13.82
N SER A 652 -33.94 15.64 -13.15
CA SER A 652 -34.72 16.67 -13.82
C SER A 652 -33.83 17.68 -14.56
N MET A 653 -32.68 18.07 -14.02
CA MET A 653 -31.76 19.02 -14.64
C MET A 653 -31.12 18.42 -15.88
N LEU A 654 -30.74 17.15 -15.83
CA LEU A 654 -30.19 16.43 -16.98
C LEU A 654 -31.26 16.23 -18.07
N ARG A 655 -32.52 15.96 -17.70
CA ARG A 655 -33.61 15.69 -18.66
C ARG A 655 -34.29 16.92 -19.27
N ASN A 656 -34.39 18.03 -18.55
CA ASN A 656 -35.22 19.18 -18.96
C ASN A 656 -34.37 20.39 -19.36
N GLU A 657 -34.60 20.93 -20.56
CA GLU A 657 -33.80 22.01 -21.13
C GLU A 657 -34.14 23.43 -20.66
N ASN A 658 -35.32 23.62 -20.04
CA ASN A 658 -35.93 24.95 -19.88
C ASN A 658 -36.01 25.49 -18.44
N LYS A 659 -35.34 24.90 -17.46
CA LYS A 659 -35.29 25.46 -16.10
C LYS A 659 -34.10 26.40 -15.93
N SER A 660 -34.36 27.61 -15.40
CA SER A 660 -33.33 28.48 -14.81
C SER A 660 -32.55 27.67 -13.78
N GLN A 661 -31.24 27.50 -13.99
CA GLN A 661 -30.38 26.73 -13.11
C GLN A 661 -29.61 27.69 -12.20
N SER A 662 -29.45 27.31 -10.93
CA SER A 662 -28.59 28.01 -9.98
C SER A 662 -27.16 28.05 -10.50
N ILE A 663 -26.48 29.16 -10.23
CA ILE A 663 -25.05 29.35 -10.50
C ILE A 663 -24.30 28.51 -9.44
N PRO A 664 -23.49 27.52 -9.83
CA PRO A 664 -22.61 26.82 -8.90
C PRO A 664 -21.71 27.81 -8.16
N LYS A 665 -21.51 27.62 -6.85
CA LYS A 665 -20.45 28.28 -6.10
C LYS A 665 -19.15 27.50 -6.27
N ARG A 666 -18.07 28.06 -5.74
CA ARG A 666 -16.76 27.42 -5.71
C ARG A 666 -16.86 26.01 -5.07
N PRO A 667 -16.36 24.95 -5.72
CA PRO A 667 -16.43 23.59 -5.22
C PRO A 667 -15.70 23.36 -3.91
N ALA A 668 -16.01 22.23 -3.29
CA ALA A 668 -15.37 21.81 -2.04
C ALA A 668 -13.84 21.72 -2.16
N PHE A 669 -13.13 21.93 -1.03
CA PHE A 669 -11.68 21.78 -0.89
C PHE A 669 -10.78 22.76 -1.66
N SER A 670 -11.33 23.91 -2.07
CA SER A 670 -10.54 24.97 -2.73
C SER A 670 -9.47 25.59 -1.83
N GLN A 671 -8.26 25.83 -2.34
CA GLN A 671 -7.19 26.54 -1.60
C GLN A 671 -7.28 28.07 -1.64
N VAL A 672 -8.14 28.62 -2.50
CA VAL A 672 -8.30 30.07 -2.66
C VAL A 672 -9.53 30.54 -1.86
N GLU A 673 -9.33 31.47 -0.92
CA GLU A 673 -10.41 32.13 -0.17
C GLU A 673 -11.15 33.14 -1.06
N ASP A 674 -12.50 33.12 -1.01
CA ASP A 674 -13.33 34.06 -1.75
C ASP A 674 -13.21 35.48 -1.16
N LYS A 675 -12.81 36.44 -1.98
CA LYS A 675 -13.32 37.81 -1.85
C LYS A 675 -14.70 37.79 -2.50
N GLU A 676 -15.75 38.10 -1.74
CA GLU A 676 -17.09 38.30 -2.26
C GLU A 676 -17.09 39.45 -3.28
N ASP A 677 -16.83 39.14 -4.54
CA ASP A 677 -17.14 40.05 -5.65
C ASP A 677 -18.51 39.67 -6.19
N GLU A 678 -19.53 40.42 -5.73
CA GLU A 678 -20.83 40.53 -6.38
C GLU A 678 -20.65 41.14 -7.78
N ASN A 679 -20.17 40.36 -8.74
CA ASN A 679 -20.26 40.70 -10.15
C ASN A 679 -21.11 39.66 -10.88
N GLU A 680 -22.26 40.12 -11.37
CA GLU A 680 -23.24 39.36 -12.14
C GLU A 680 -22.57 38.50 -13.22
N CYS A 681 -22.67 37.18 -13.08
CA CYS A 681 -22.37 36.24 -14.16
C CYS A 681 -23.37 36.49 -15.31
N GLN A 682 -22.87 36.91 -16.48
CA GLN A 682 -23.73 37.17 -17.63
C GLN A 682 -24.41 35.86 -18.10
N PRO A 683 -25.71 35.87 -18.41
CA PRO A 683 -26.42 34.66 -18.79
C PRO A 683 -25.91 34.13 -20.15
N LEU A 684 -25.42 32.89 -20.14
CA LEU A 684 -25.11 32.11 -21.35
C LEU A 684 -26.34 32.06 -22.27
N LYS A 685 -26.10 32.26 -23.57
CA LYS A 685 -27.11 32.24 -24.65
C LYS A 685 -27.98 30.98 -24.55
N LYS A 686 -29.30 31.16 -24.57
CA LYS A 686 -30.28 30.07 -24.73
C LYS A 686 -30.04 29.36 -26.06
N PHE A 687 -29.51 28.14 -25.99
CA PHE A 687 -29.53 27.20 -27.11
C PHE A 687 -30.70 26.24 -26.90
N SER A 688 -31.54 26.10 -27.93
CA SER A 688 -32.75 25.27 -27.96
C SER A 688 -32.62 24.35 -29.16
N VAL A 689 -32.53 23.02 -28.97
CA VAL A 689 -32.62 22.00 -30.04
C VAL A 689 -33.15 20.68 -29.47
N ASP A 690 -33.99 20.01 -30.28
CA ASP A 690 -34.97 18.96 -29.98
C ASP A 690 -34.49 17.59 -29.41
N ASP A 691 -35.50 16.84 -28.95
CA ASP A 691 -35.50 15.57 -28.23
C ASP A 691 -34.46 14.54 -28.68
N GLY A 692 -33.50 14.27 -27.77
CA GLY A 692 -32.62 13.10 -27.81
C GLY A 692 -32.25 12.68 -26.39
N THR A 693 -32.69 11.50 -25.96
CA THR A 693 -32.42 10.88 -24.66
C THR A 693 -30.92 10.68 -24.41
N ILE A 694 -30.45 11.01 -23.19
CA ILE A 694 -29.05 10.95 -22.71
C ILE A 694 -28.37 9.55 -22.80
N THR A 695 -29.06 8.52 -23.26
CA THR A 695 -28.52 7.16 -23.33
C THR A 695 -27.49 6.95 -24.45
N GLU A 696 -27.37 7.85 -25.43
CA GLU A 696 -26.50 7.66 -26.61
C GLU A 696 -25.05 8.15 -26.46
N VAL A 697 -24.73 9.03 -25.50
CA VAL A 697 -23.34 9.56 -25.35
C VAL A 697 -22.36 8.48 -24.91
N ILE A 698 -22.83 7.37 -24.34
CA ILE A 698 -21.99 6.28 -23.81
C ILE A 698 -21.70 5.18 -24.87
N LEU A 699 -22.40 5.16 -26.01
CA LEU A 699 -22.38 4.01 -26.93
C LEU A 699 -21.52 4.17 -28.20
N ASN A 700 -21.07 5.37 -28.57
CA ASN A 700 -20.32 5.57 -29.82
C ASN A 700 -18.85 5.15 -29.82
N ARG A 701 -18.31 4.62 -28.71
CA ARG A 701 -16.89 4.19 -28.64
C ARG A 701 -16.63 2.76 -29.16
N ARG A 702 -17.43 2.22 -30.10
CA ARG A 702 -17.28 0.83 -30.59
C ARG A 702 -17.44 0.58 -32.10
N VAL A 703 -17.57 1.60 -32.94
CA VAL A 703 -17.59 1.40 -34.40
C VAL A 703 -16.71 2.43 -35.06
N HIS A 704 -15.39 2.26 -35.04
CA HIS A 704 -14.43 2.85 -36.01
C HIS A 704 -13.02 2.26 -35.76
N SER A 705 -12.87 0.94 -35.85
CA SER A 705 -11.53 0.32 -35.93
C SER A 705 -11.46 -0.95 -36.80
N GLU A 706 -12.42 -1.20 -37.68
CA GLU A 706 -12.32 -2.26 -38.69
C GLU A 706 -12.92 -1.74 -39.99
N LEU A 707 -12.05 -1.37 -40.94
CA LEU A 707 -12.20 -1.51 -42.41
C LEU A 707 -11.20 -0.60 -43.12
N VAL A 708 -9.91 -0.95 -43.07
CA VAL A 708 -8.96 -0.59 -44.12
C VAL A 708 -7.96 -1.74 -44.28
N HIS A 709 -8.29 -2.73 -45.11
CA HIS A 709 -7.36 -3.38 -46.04
C HIS A 709 -8.11 -4.44 -46.85
N ASP A 710 -8.20 -4.18 -48.16
CA ASP A 710 -8.04 -5.12 -49.27
C ASP A 710 -9.03 -4.82 -50.39
N ASN A 711 -8.52 -4.16 -51.44
CA ASN A 711 -8.82 -4.46 -52.84
C ASN A 711 -7.84 -3.71 -53.75
N CYS A 712 -6.73 -4.39 -54.07
CA CYS A 712 -6.01 -4.18 -55.31
C CYS A 712 -6.09 -5.48 -56.11
N VAL A 713 -6.87 -5.40 -57.19
CA VAL A 713 -7.16 -6.39 -58.27
C VAL A 713 -8.11 -7.53 -57.94
#